data_AF-A0A199V2N4-F1
#
_entry.id   AF-A0A199V2N4-F1
#
_cell.length_a   1.000
_cell.length_b   1.000
_cell.length_c   1.000
_cell.angle_alpha   90.00
_cell.angle_beta   90.00
_cell.angle_gamma   90.00
#
_symmetry.space_group_name_H-M   'P 1'
#
loop_
_entity.id
_entity.type
_entity.pdbx_description
1 polymer ?
#
loop_
_entity_poly.entity_id
_entity_poly.type
_entity_poly.pdbx_seq_one_letter_code
_entity_poly.pdbx_strand_id
1 'polypeptide(L)'
;MSEASVWVTGQSGSIYERFWNGVQWVIAPHELQTEAGYAVSTFIVNQTILALSEAGILYQLQLNEKSQPIWTELVFKSEQQSTSTDETEPSRIVRVKSGVVSCDGKRLLLSAMNGSLIEIIEFQPLRWDNYGRPPGGDVSAVADIGNIRPGILFTISSAGDLYEFDKNSKPSWKKHIWSEASMKENSLRPSAGCTLHNIVGAQSVSLFLISKDGFLVERRLHRRKWKWAIHGAPNNQQLSAITPIQLNKLHGKNSSLFLTTTTGRVFEYRLLKHSGGTHGNKIEGQWINHKFPGQAKVARGVPGVEIQIGRLIFPLDDGRLGELHFPGIGGDDSGPAHISSIRRKASNKYKWSILDAPETEGWNAEYCTEERGLANCILGINNVVDNSETNMLRRRKGDEQENYVSLSNQESDGIENHNFLTRSIYLNFRMRVLHADRSLFLVTESGMTFEYLYTDNVWLWLRHEHTTGMRGLLGSYNGSLFLVDVNGYLLIRERNGDELSWINCTAMKKGRQVASGPPWDGIPGRSQRVTVEDAIFFVNKKGRLIQFTVALRKFKWKDCQSPRDTRIAFIVDQEVFRMNIVFVVGRNGRLYQYNRITELWHKHRQSPHLVLSRNPGTAARPSLQSLSGSIFMISESGGLVEYHWSSQDGWEWVEHGTPYRDVALVGAPGPCFDGTQLFVIGSDGNVYRRHSDGRTWKWTSHGHPTEQNSDSEGGQERRDGRVCAVGDPMPANYEAYYSNSFAGNCNEKVAPIRPIPFSENSVIFELQDGRLAELRRPEEAGDWGWARIVGTPTSPCLTSYWTAVAA
;
A
#
# COMPACT_ATOMS: atom_id res chain seq x y z
N MET A 1 25.15 -0.30 16.99
CA MET A 1 24.02 0.51 16.49
C MET A 1 24.57 1.81 15.93
N SER A 2 24.09 2.26 14.77
CA SER A 2 24.43 3.61 14.30
C SER A 2 23.86 4.65 15.28
N GLU A 3 24.49 5.81 15.43
CA GLU A 3 23.98 6.90 16.29
C GLU A 3 22.64 7.49 15.79
N ALA A 4 22.14 7.04 14.63
CA ALA A 4 20.88 7.48 14.04
C ALA A 4 20.06 6.31 13.50
N SER A 5 19.46 5.55 14.41
CA SER A 5 18.39 4.61 14.08
C SER A 5 17.05 5.00 14.72
N VAL A 6 15.98 4.79 13.95
CA VAL A 6 14.61 5.04 14.34
C VAL A 6 13.86 3.72 14.28
N TRP A 7 13.37 3.27 15.42
CA TRP A 7 12.57 2.06 15.53
C TRP A 7 11.10 2.41 15.48
N VAL A 8 10.35 1.70 14.64
CA VAL A 8 8.94 1.98 14.40
C VAL A 8 8.13 0.71 14.56
N THR A 9 7.10 0.79 15.39
CA THR A 9 5.99 -0.16 15.38
C THR A 9 4.93 0.37 14.43
N GLY A 10 4.76 -0.32 13.32
CA GLY A 10 3.78 0.07 12.33
C GLY A 10 2.36 -0.38 12.67
N GLN A 11 1.37 0.04 11.88
CA GLN A 11 -0.04 -0.22 12.14
C GLN A 11 -0.40 -1.72 12.05
N SER A 12 0.38 -2.53 11.34
CA SER A 12 0.19 -3.98 11.30
C SER A 12 0.79 -4.72 12.49
N GLY A 13 1.32 -4.01 13.48
CA GLY A 13 2.08 -4.62 14.57
C GLY A 13 3.47 -5.09 14.18
N SER A 14 3.95 -4.65 13.01
CA SER A 14 5.28 -4.91 12.50
C SER A 14 6.32 -4.01 13.12
N ILE A 15 7.57 -4.47 13.21
CA ILE A 15 8.69 -3.73 13.77
C ILE A 15 9.76 -3.58 12.70
N TYR A 16 10.17 -2.34 12.45
CA TYR A 16 11.29 -2.06 11.57
C TYR A 16 12.18 -0.95 12.12
N GLU A 17 13.46 -1.03 11.76
CA GLU A 17 14.49 -0.05 12.07
C GLU A 17 14.84 0.71 10.80
N ARG A 18 14.69 2.03 10.81
CA ARG A 18 15.24 2.92 9.78
C ARG A 18 16.55 3.51 10.31
N PHE A 19 17.68 3.15 9.72
CA PHE A 19 19.00 3.59 10.17
C PHE A 19 19.83 4.19 9.03
N TRP A 20 20.75 5.09 9.38
CA TRP A 20 21.68 5.66 8.41
C TRP A 20 22.91 4.77 8.27
N ASN A 21 23.19 4.26 7.07
CA ASN A 21 24.34 3.39 6.82
C ASN A 21 25.64 4.16 6.52
N GLY A 22 25.60 5.50 6.51
CA GLY A 22 26.72 6.37 6.12
C GLY A 22 26.52 7.06 4.77
N VAL A 23 25.71 6.46 3.89
CA VAL A 23 25.46 6.94 2.51
C VAL A 23 23.99 7.27 2.29
N GLN A 24 23.09 6.43 2.79
CA GLN A 24 21.64 6.55 2.62
C GLN A 24 20.91 6.00 3.84
N TRP A 25 19.62 6.33 3.94
CA TRP A 25 18.74 5.69 4.91
C TRP A 25 18.37 4.30 4.43
N VAL A 26 18.47 3.32 5.33
CA VAL A 26 18.16 1.92 5.10
C VAL A 26 17.10 1.47 6.10
N ILE A 27 16.28 0.50 5.71
CA ILE A 27 15.25 -0.07 6.57
C ILE A 27 15.52 -1.57 6.78
N ALA A 28 15.51 -2.02 8.03
CA ALA A 28 15.66 -3.42 8.41
C ALA A 28 14.43 -3.92 9.19
N PRO A 29 13.84 -5.07 8.84
CA PRO A 29 12.71 -5.64 9.57
C PRO A 29 13.16 -6.39 10.82
N HIS A 30 12.34 -6.35 11.87
CA HIS A 30 12.58 -7.01 13.16
C HIS A 30 11.28 -7.60 13.73
N GLU A 31 10.48 -8.26 12.90
CA GLU A 31 9.17 -8.81 13.28
C GLU A 31 9.24 -9.71 14.52
N LEU A 32 8.18 -9.66 15.33
CA LEU A 32 7.96 -10.66 16.37
C LEU A 32 7.63 -12.02 15.73
N GLN A 33 7.89 -13.09 16.47
CA GLN A 33 7.46 -14.43 16.07
C GLN A 33 5.93 -14.48 15.96
N THR A 34 5.39 -15.23 15.00
CA THR A 34 3.93 -15.29 14.72
C THR A 34 3.10 -15.63 15.96
N GLU A 35 3.65 -16.40 16.89
CA GLU A 35 3.00 -16.81 18.15
C GLU A 35 2.84 -15.64 19.15
N ALA A 36 3.70 -14.63 19.08
CA ALA A 36 3.70 -13.47 19.98
C ALA A 36 2.59 -12.45 19.65
N GLY A 37 2.02 -12.51 18.44
CA GLY A 37 1.04 -11.56 17.95
C GLY A 37 1.63 -10.19 17.57
N TYR A 38 0.77 -9.18 17.48
CA TYR A 38 1.13 -7.84 17.03
C TYR A 38 1.97 -7.06 18.06
N ALA A 39 3.02 -6.38 17.61
CA ALA A 39 3.78 -5.44 18.45
C ALA A 39 3.02 -4.12 18.61
N VAL A 40 2.91 -3.62 19.85
CA VAL A 40 2.19 -2.39 20.18
C VAL A 40 3.14 -1.23 20.45
N SER A 41 4.33 -1.51 20.99
CA SER A 41 5.33 -0.47 21.27
C SER A 41 6.73 -1.06 21.33
N THR A 42 7.73 -0.21 21.04
CA THR A 42 9.15 -0.53 21.19
C THR A 42 9.80 0.41 22.20
N PHE A 43 10.78 -0.10 22.93
CA PHE A 43 11.56 0.65 23.92
C PHE A 43 13.04 0.44 23.66
N ILE A 44 13.83 1.50 23.83
CA ILE A 44 15.29 1.43 23.75
C ILE A 44 15.84 1.85 25.11
N VAL A 45 16.47 0.93 25.82
CA VAL A 45 16.97 1.13 27.19
C VAL A 45 18.42 0.69 27.25
N ASN A 46 19.34 1.63 27.48
CA ASN A 46 20.78 1.37 27.51
C ASN A 46 21.26 0.50 26.32
N GLN A 47 20.85 0.89 25.10
CA GLN A 47 21.09 0.16 23.83
C GLN A 47 20.42 -1.21 23.69
N THR A 48 19.64 -1.65 24.68
CA THR A 48 18.79 -2.83 24.58
C THR A 48 17.47 -2.47 23.93
N ILE A 49 17.05 -3.23 22.92
CA ILE A 49 15.76 -3.05 22.26
C ILE A 49 14.74 -4.03 22.86
N LEU A 50 13.57 -3.50 23.17
CA LEU A 50 12.45 -4.25 23.72
C LEU A 50 11.21 -4.01 22.87
N ALA A 51 10.33 -5.00 22.79
CA ALA A 51 9.04 -4.91 22.13
C ALA A 51 7.93 -5.44 23.04
N LEU A 52 6.82 -4.72 23.10
CA LEU A 52 5.61 -5.14 23.82
C LEU A 52 4.59 -5.68 22.84
N SER A 53 4.12 -6.91 23.05
CA SER A 53 3.02 -7.47 22.25
C SER A 53 1.64 -7.04 22.74
N GLU A 54 0.62 -7.19 21.90
CA GLU A 54 -0.79 -6.96 22.24
C GLU A 54 -1.26 -7.83 23.42
N ALA A 55 -0.70 -9.05 23.55
CA ALA A 55 -0.97 -9.94 24.67
C ALA A 55 -0.39 -9.43 26.01
N GLY A 56 0.40 -8.35 26.00
CA GLY A 56 1.02 -7.75 27.18
C GLY A 56 2.31 -8.46 27.60
N ILE A 57 3.00 -9.11 26.66
CA ILE A 57 4.26 -9.81 26.88
C ILE A 57 5.40 -8.93 26.39
N LEU A 58 6.46 -8.80 27.18
CA LEU A 58 7.64 -8.01 26.83
C LEU A 58 8.72 -8.92 26.25
N TYR A 59 9.23 -8.59 25.07
CA TYR A 59 10.32 -9.30 24.41
C TYR A 59 11.57 -8.44 24.39
N GLN A 60 12.73 -9.07 24.54
CA GLN A 60 14.04 -8.46 24.41
C GLN A 60 14.73 -8.95 23.15
N LEU A 61 15.27 -8.04 22.34
CA LEU A 61 16.11 -8.39 21.21
C LEU A 61 17.50 -8.78 21.71
N GLN A 62 17.90 -10.01 21.46
CA GLN A 62 19.22 -10.55 21.80
C GLN A 62 19.89 -11.12 20.55
N LEU A 63 21.22 -11.15 20.54
CA LEU A 63 21.96 -11.82 19.48
C LEU A 63 22.22 -13.27 19.89
N ASN A 64 21.93 -14.21 18.97
CA ASN A 64 22.28 -15.61 19.17
C ASN A 64 23.79 -15.85 19.00
N GLU A 65 24.24 -17.09 19.21
CA GLU A 65 25.65 -17.49 19.05
C GLU A 65 26.20 -17.22 17.64
N LYS A 66 25.32 -17.15 16.64
CA LYS A 66 25.65 -16.83 15.24
C LYS A 66 25.51 -15.35 14.90
N SER A 67 25.37 -14.47 15.91
CA SER A 67 25.16 -13.02 15.76
C SER A 67 23.89 -12.62 14.99
N GLN A 68 22.85 -13.46 15.01
CA GLN A 68 21.55 -13.13 14.44
C GLN A 68 20.59 -12.62 15.54
N PRO A 69 19.76 -11.61 15.24
CA PRO A 69 18.79 -11.09 16.20
C PRO A 69 17.67 -12.10 16.46
N ILE A 70 17.37 -12.36 17.73
CA ILE A 70 16.27 -13.20 18.22
C ILE A 70 15.52 -12.45 19.32
N TRP A 71 14.20 -12.55 19.30
CA TRP A 71 13.34 -12.07 20.38
C TRP A 71 13.23 -13.11 21.50
N THR A 72 13.62 -12.73 22.71
CA THR A 72 13.52 -13.55 23.93
C THR A 72 12.43 -12.99 24.84
N GLU A 73 11.51 -13.85 25.30
CA GLU A 73 10.43 -13.45 26.22
C GLU A 73 10.96 -13.10 27.62
N LEU A 74 10.49 -11.98 28.18
CA LEU A 74 10.73 -11.58 29.57
C LEU A 74 9.49 -11.89 30.43
N VAL A 75 9.62 -12.90 31.29
CA VAL A 75 8.53 -13.35 32.16
C VAL A 75 8.63 -12.71 33.55
N PHE A 76 7.62 -11.93 33.93
CA PHE A 76 7.49 -11.35 35.27
C PHE A 76 6.77 -12.31 36.21
N LYS A 77 7.53 -13.07 37.00
CA LYS A 77 6.99 -13.94 38.06
C LYS A 77 6.85 -13.15 39.36
N SER A 78 5.63 -12.99 39.85
CA SER A 78 5.39 -12.38 41.16
C SER A 78 5.54 -13.43 42.27
N GLU A 79 6.53 -13.27 43.14
CA GLU A 79 6.59 -13.98 44.42
C GLU A 79 5.63 -13.30 45.41
N GLN A 80 4.34 -13.65 45.38
CA GLN A 80 3.53 -13.41 46.57
C GLN A 80 3.82 -14.55 47.55
N GLN A 81 4.57 -14.25 48.62
CA GLN A 81 4.63 -15.10 49.81
C GLN A 81 3.22 -15.17 50.40
N SER A 82 2.42 -16.15 49.99
CA SER A 82 1.21 -16.54 50.71
C SER A 82 1.65 -17.31 51.95
N THR A 83 1.69 -16.64 53.10
CA THR A 83 1.64 -17.31 54.41
C THR A 83 0.22 -17.85 54.63
N SER A 84 -0.15 -18.88 53.88
CA SER A 84 -1.26 -19.77 54.20
C SER A 84 -0.99 -21.09 53.50
N THR A 85 -0.72 -22.11 54.31
CA THR A 85 -0.79 -23.51 53.92
C THR A 85 -2.20 -23.80 53.40
N ASP A 86 -2.36 -23.81 52.07
CA ASP A 86 -3.17 -24.78 51.33
C ASP A 86 -3.09 -24.48 49.82
N GLU A 87 -2.79 -25.55 49.07
CA GLU A 87 -2.96 -25.80 47.63
C GLU A 87 -2.63 -24.72 46.57
N THR A 88 -1.54 -24.98 45.82
CA THR A 88 -1.33 -24.71 44.38
C THR A 88 -2.21 -23.64 43.71
N GLU A 89 -2.01 -22.36 44.00
CA GLU A 89 -2.32 -21.31 43.03
C GLU A 89 -1.13 -21.13 42.06
N PRO A 90 -1.33 -21.17 40.72
CA PRO A 90 -0.26 -20.94 39.77
C PRO A 90 0.27 -19.50 39.92
N SER A 91 1.60 -19.36 39.95
CA SER A 91 2.29 -18.06 39.96
C SER A 91 1.68 -17.13 38.90
N ARG A 92 1.00 -16.06 39.31
CA ARG A 92 0.35 -15.13 38.39
C ARG A 92 1.42 -14.37 37.59
N ILE A 93 1.49 -14.64 36.29
CA ILE A 93 2.35 -13.91 35.35
C ILE A 93 1.82 -12.48 35.24
N VAL A 94 2.68 -11.49 35.46
CA VAL A 94 2.30 -10.08 35.33
C VAL A 94 2.35 -9.69 33.86
N ARG A 95 1.21 -9.29 33.30
CA ARG A 95 1.11 -8.73 31.94
C ARG A 95 1.25 -7.21 31.94
N VAL A 96 1.90 -6.70 30.92
CA VAL A 96 2.20 -5.27 30.74
C VAL A 96 1.14 -4.61 29.86
N LYS A 97 0.73 -3.40 30.22
CA LYS A 97 -0.24 -2.59 29.46
C LYS A 97 0.45 -1.51 28.62
N SER A 98 1.43 -0.81 29.19
CA SER A 98 2.18 0.27 28.52
C SER A 98 3.49 0.54 29.25
N GLY A 99 4.41 1.27 28.61
CA GLY A 99 5.70 1.61 29.19
C GLY A 99 6.20 2.99 28.78
N VAL A 100 7.11 3.56 29.57
CA VAL A 100 7.80 4.83 29.30
C VAL A 100 9.28 4.68 29.68
N VAL A 101 10.15 5.16 28.79
CA VAL A 101 11.60 5.23 29.01
C VAL A 101 11.98 6.62 29.54
N SER A 102 12.90 6.68 30.49
CA SER A 102 13.45 7.95 30.99
C SER A 102 14.22 8.73 29.92
N CYS A 103 14.31 10.05 30.05
CA CYS A 103 14.97 10.90 29.06
C CYS A 103 16.47 10.60 28.86
N ASP A 104 17.13 9.98 29.85
CA ASP A 104 18.52 9.51 29.74
C ASP A 104 18.65 8.11 29.11
N GLY A 105 17.53 7.48 28.75
CA GLY A 105 17.49 6.14 28.14
C GLY A 105 17.86 5.00 29.08
N LYS A 106 17.89 5.23 30.41
CA LYS A 106 18.41 4.24 31.36
C LYS A 106 17.35 3.46 32.14
N ARG A 107 16.17 4.03 32.37
CA ARG A 107 15.12 3.46 33.21
C ARG A 107 13.87 3.17 32.38
N LEU A 108 13.27 2.00 32.60
CA LEU A 108 12.00 1.62 31.99
C LEU A 108 10.96 1.43 33.07
N LEU A 109 9.89 2.22 32.99
CA LEU A 109 8.71 2.05 33.84
C LEU A 109 7.56 1.49 33.03
N LEU A 110 6.88 0.50 33.61
CA LEU A 110 5.79 -0.24 33.00
C LEU A 110 4.54 -0.13 33.85
N SER A 111 3.40 0.14 33.23
CA SER A 111 2.09 -0.05 33.85
C SER A 111 1.63 -1.48 33.57
N ALA A 112 1.35 -2.26 34.60
CA ALA A 112 0.82 -3.60 34.47
C ALA A 112 -0.70 -3.59 34.20
N MET A 113 -1.24 -4.65 33.59
CA MET A 113 -2.68 -4.81 33.35
C MET A 113 -3.49 -4.88 34.64
N ASN A 114 -2.86 -5.29 35.74
CA ASN A 114 -3.48 -5.25 37.06
C ASN A 114 -3.56 -3.82 37.63
N GLY A 115 -2.93 -2.81 37.00
CA GLY A 115 -2.94 -1.41 37.43
C GLY A 115 -1.74 -0.95 38.25
N SER A 116 -0.77 -1.82 38.57
CA SER A 116 0.46 -1.44 39.29
C SER A 116 1.54 -0.84 38.40
N LEU A 117 2.40 -0.01 38.99
CA LEU A 117 3.61 0.52 38.37
C LEU A 117 4.80 -0.37 38.71
N ILE A 118 5.58 -0.71 37.69
CA ILE A 118 6.78 -1.56 37.78
C ILE A 118 7.96 -0.81 37.18
N GLU A 119 9.14 -0.91 37.79
CA GLU A 119 10.39 -0.43 37.21
C GLU A 119 11.33 -1.62 36.97
N ILE A 120 11.91 -1.70 35.76
CA ILE A 120 12.97 -2.67 35.48
C ILE A 120 14.31 -2.09 35.92
N ILE A 121 15.02 -2.84 36.76
CA ILE A 121 16.33 -2.46 37.32
C ILE A 121 17.44 -3.07 36.46
N GLU A 122 17.34 -4.37 36.18
CA GLU A 122 18.32 -5.13 35.40
C GLU A 122 17.59 -6.09 34.47
N PHE A 123 18.12 -6.28 33.25
CA PHE A 123 17.54 -7.19 32.26
C PHE A 123 18.11 -8.62 32.37
N GLN A 124 19.34 -8.77 32.87
CA GLN A 124 20.05 -10.05 32.88
C GLN A 124 20.93 -10.20 34.14
N PRO A 125 20.46 -10.95 35.17
CA PRO A 125 19.13 -11.55 35.29
C PRO A 125 18.03 -10.48 35.43
N LEU A 126 16.80 -10.81 35.01
CA LEU A 126 15.66 -9.88 35.09
C LEU A 126 15.36 -9.54 36.56
N ARG A 127 15.57 -8.27 36.95
CA ARG A 127 15.21 -7.72 38.27
C ARG A 127 14.30 -6.51 38.10
N TRP A 128 13.24 -6.46 38.89
CA TRP A 128 12.23 -5.42 38.80
C TRP A 128 11.67 -5.08 40.18
N ASP A 129 11.31 -3.81 40.38
CA ASP A 129 10.68 -3.29 41.59
C ASP A 129 9.18 -3.03 41.32
N ASN A 130 8.32 -3.37 42.27
CA ASN A 130 6.90 -3.05 42.23
C ASN A 130 6.60 -1.82 43.08
N TYR A 131 6.13 -0.73 42.47
CA TYR A 131 5.73 0.50 43.16
C TYR A 131 4.26 0.52 43.57
N GLY A 132 3.50 -0.52 43.23
CA GLY A 132 2.10 -0.66 43.61
C GLY A 132 1.20 0.30 42.84
N ARG A 133 0.12 0.75 43.48
CA ARG A 133 -0.95 1.56 42.85
C ARG A 133 -1.23 2.82 43.67
N PRO A 134 -1.59 3.94 43.02
CA PRO A 134 -1.97 5.15 43.74
C PRO A 134 -3.32 4.97 44.47
N PRO A 135 -3.53 5.65 45.61
CA PRO A 135 -4.79 5.63 46.33
C PRO A 135 -5.85 6.40 45.53
N GLY A 136 -6.73 5.68 44.83
CA GLY A 136 -7.81 6.25 44.02
C GLY A 136 -7.95 5.72 42.59
N GLY A 137 -7.11 4.76 42.17
CA GLY A 137 -7.27 4.09 40.88
C GLY A 137 -5.99 3.40 40.38
N ASP A 138 -6.06 2.87 39.17
CA ASP A 138 -4.93 2.19 38.51
C ASP A 138 -4.02 3.20 37.81
N VAL A 139 -2.74 2.88 37.66
CA VAL A 139 -1.81 3.69 36.86
C VAL A 139 -2.15 3.55 35.38
N SER A 140 -2.52 4.67 34.75
CA SER A 140 -2.92 4.71 33.34
C SER A 140 -1.80 5.22 32.43
N ALA A 141 -0.99 6.17 32.89
CA ALA A 141 0.19 6.65 32.18
C ALA A 141 1.24 7.21 33.16
N VAL A 142 2.50 7.19 32.75
CA VAL A 142 3.61 7.87 33.44
C VAL A 142 3.85 9.21 32.77
N ALA A 143 3.78 10.29 33.54
CA ALA A 143 3.87 11.66 33.04
C ALA A 143 5.31 12.21 33.06
N ASP A 144 6.10 11.89 34.09
CA ASP A 144 7.51 12.31 34.22
C ASP A 144 8.32 11.29 35.04
N ILE A 145 9.58 11.09 34.66
CA ILE A 145 10.52 10.15 35.28
C ILE A 145 11.71 10.90 35.89
N GLY A 146 11.46 11.65 36.96
CA GLY A 146 12.50 12.28 37.76
C GLY A 146 13.22 13.46 37.10
N ASN A 147 12.63 14.09 36.08
CA ASN A 147 13.19 15.32 35.51
C ASN A 147 12.90 16.51 36.43
N ILE A 148 11.77 16.50 37.12
CA ILE A 148 11.41 17.57 38.06
C ILE A 148 12.30 17.54 39.29
N ARG A 149 12.45 16.35 39.88
CA ARG A 149 13.34 16.05 41.00
C ARG A 149 13.83 14.61 40.88
N PRO A 150 15.15 14.35 41.04
CA PRO A 150 15.67 12.99 41.03
C PRO A 150 14.95 12.10 42.05
N GLY A 151 14.60 10.88 41.65
CA GLY A 151 13.95 9.89 42.51
C GLY A 151 12.42 10.05 42.68
N ILE A 152 11.81 11.08 42.10
CA ILE A 152 10.36 11.31 42.16
C ILE A 152 9.71 11.01 40.81
N LEU A 153 8.57 10.31 40.82
CA LEU A 153 7.81 9.96 39.62
C LEU A 153 6.47 10.66 39.62
N PHE A 154 5.99 11.05 38.43
CA PHE A 154 4.65 11.58 38.26
C PHE A 154 3.82 10.65 37.40
N THR A 155 2.64 10.26 37.88
CA THR A 155 1.73 9.35 37.17
C THR A 155 0.32 9.91 37.07
N ILE A 156 -0.42 9.44 36.07
CA ILE A 156 -1.82 9.77 35.85
C ILE A 156 -2.65 8.52 36.12
N SER A 157 -3.62 8.63 37.02
CA SER A 157 -4.54 7.53 37.34
C SER A 157 -5.58 7.31 36.24
N SER A 158 -6.28 6.17 36.27
CA SER A 158 -7.44 5.90 35.42
C SER A 158 -8.57 6.93 35.58
N ALA A 159 -8.71 7.53 36.77
CA ALA A 159 -9.64 8.64 37.02
C ALA A 159 -9.22 9.95 36.33
N GLY A 160 -7.93 10.09 36.00
CA GLY A 160 -7.34 11.31 35.42
C GLY A 160 -6.76 12.26 36.46
N ASP A 161 -6.35 11.74 37.62
CA ASP A 161 -5.69 12.51 38.68
C ASP A 161 -4.17 12.40 38.56
N LEU A 162 -3.45 13.47 38.90
CA LEU A 162 -1.98 13.49 38.95
C LEU A 162 -1.49 13.07 40.34
N TYR A 163 -0.63 12.05 40.38
CA TYR A 163 0.05 11.60 41.59
C TYR A 163 1.57 11.79 41.48
N GLU A 164 2.17 12.15 42.61
CA GLU A 164 3.60 12.15 42.87
C GLU A 164 3.93 10.90 43.70
N PHE A 165 4.90 10.11 43.24
CA PHE A 165 5.43 8.96 43.96
C PHE A 165 6.86 9.24 44.42
N ASP A 166 7.09 9.05 45.73
CA ASP A 166 8.39 9.12 46.37
C ASP A 166 8.54 7.91 47.29
N LYS A 167 9.53 7.05 46.98
CA LYS A 167 9.82 5.82 47.74
C LYS A 167 10.22 6.13 49.19
N ASN A 168 10.75 7.32 49.45
CA ASN A 168 11.23 7.74 50.77
C ASN A 168 10.17 8.47 51.60
N SER A 169 9.03 8.85 51.01
CA SER A 169 7.96 9.54 51.74
C SER A 169 6.93 8.57 52.33
N LYS A 170 6.29 8.99 53.43
CA LYS A 170 5.13 8.31 54.02
C LYS A 170 3.98 9.34 54.17
N PRO A 171 2.88 9.23 53.41
CA PRO A 171 2.60 8.22 52.38
C PRO A 171 3.52 8.36 51.16
N SER A 172 3.81 7.24 50.48
CA SER A 172 4.66 7.22 49.26
C SER A 172 3.95 7.80 48.04
N TRP A 173 2.63 7.90 48.08
CA TRP A 173 1.81 8.47 47.03
C TRP A 173 1.15 9.77 47.50
N LYS A 174 1.28 10.83 46.70
CA LYS A 174 0.69 12.14 46.99
C LYS A 174 -0.13 12.65 45.80
N LYS A 175 -1.40 12.95 46.04
CA LYS A 175 -2.31 13.50 45.01
C LYS A 175 -2.09 15.00 44.84
N HIS A 176 -2.01 15.48 43.61
CA HIS A 176 -2.03 16.92 43.30
C HIS A 176 -3.46 17.39 43.06
N ILE A 177 -3.95 18.25 43.94
CA ILE A 177 -5.32 18.78 43.91
C ILE A 177 -5.35 20.11 43.14
N TRP A 178 -6.47 20.39 42.47
CA TRP A 178 -6.78 21.68 41.86
C TRP A 178 -7.28 22.64 42.96
N SER A 179 -6.71 23.85 43.05
CA SER A 179 -7.01 24.77 44.16
C SER A 179 -8.24 25.67 43.93
N GLU A 180 -8.83 25.68 42.74
CA GLU A 180 -9.95 26.56 42.39
C GLU A 180 -11.21 25.76 42.05
N ALA A 181 -12.25 25.91 42.88
CA ALA A 181 -13.53 25.20 42.80
C ALA A 181 -14.47 25.69 41.68
N SER A 182 -14.00 26.56 40.78
CA SER A 182 -14.84 27.31 39.82
C SER A 182 -14.92 26.74 38.41
N MET A 183 -14.23 25.64 38.09
CA MET A 183 -14.36 24.99 36.78
C MET A 183 -14.57 23.48 36.93
N LYS A 184 -15.52 22.96 36.13
CA LYS A 184 -15.84 21.52 36.01
C LYS A 184 -14.56 20.69 36.06
N GLU A 185 -14.60 19.60 36.83
CA GLU A 185 -13.49 18.67 37.09
C GLU A 185 -12.63 18.41 35.84
N ASN A 186 -11.48 19.09 35.75
CA ASN A 186 -10.54 18.94 34.65
C ASN A 186 -9.70 17.67 34.88
N SER A 187 -10.26 16.50 34.58
CA SER A 187 -9.52 15.26 34.54
C SER A 187 -8.42 15.31 33.48
N LEU A 188 -7.27 14.72 33.79
CA LEU A 188 -6.15 14.59 32.85
C LEU A 188 -6.35 13.40 31.91
N ARG A 189 -5.82 13.55 30.70
CA ARG A 189 -5.72 12.47 29.72
C ARG A 189 -4.48 11.61 30.05
N PRO A 190 -4.59 10.28 30.07
CA PRO A 190 -3.42 9.41 30.15
C PRO A 190 -2.47 9.67 28.98
N SER A 191 -1.34 10.32 29.24
CA SER A 191 -0.33 10.67 28.25
C SER A 191 1.00 11.01 28.94
N ALA A 192 2.11 10.88 28.22
CA ALA A 192 3.40 11.39 28.68
C ALA A 192 3.37 12.93 28.74
N GLY A 193 3.98 13.49 29.78
CA GLY A 193 4.13 14.93 29.93
C GLY A 193 5.42 15.44 29.31
N CYS A 194 5.62 16.76 29.39
CA CYS A 194 6.90 17.37 29.06
C CYS A 194 7.35 18.32 30.17
N THR A 195 8.57 18.12 30.66
CA THR A 195 9.15 18.91 31.75
C THR A 195 10.07 19.98 31.18
N LEU A 196 9.86 21.23 31.59
CA LEU A 196 10.69 22.38 31.23
C LEU A 196 11.17 23.11 32.48
N HIS A 197 12.42 23.59 32.43
CA HIS A 197 13.06 24.32 33.53
C HIS A 197 13.24 25.81 33.20
N ASN A 198 13.20 26.63 34.25
CA ASN A 198 13.54 28.06 34.22
C ASN A 198 12.69 28.92 33.26
N ILE A 199 11.38 28.65 33.14
CA ILE A 199 10.49 29.47 32.30
C ILE A 199 10.10 30.80 32.97
N VAL A 200 9.81 30.80 34.27
CA VAL A 200 9.25 31.96 35.02
C VAL A 200 10.26 32.59 35.98
N GLY A 201 11.44 31.99 36.11
CA GLY A 201 12.52 32.48 36.94
C GLY A 201 13.53 31.38 37.25
N ALA A 202 14.63 31.76 37.91
CA ALA A 202 15.61 30.79 38.39
C ALA A 202 14.93 29.75 39.30
N GLN A 203 15.21 28.46 39.04
CA GLN A 203 14.70 27.31 39.82
C GLN A 203 13.18 27.05 39.71
N SER A 204 12.50 27.57 38.68
CA SER A 204 11.13 27.13 38.37
C SER A 204 11.13 25.84 37.53
N VAL A 205 10.24 24.90 37.84
CA VAL A 205 10.03 23.70 37.02
C VAL A 205 8.56 23.60 36.63
N SER A 206 8.31 23.27 35.37
CA SER A 206 6.96 23.19 34.78
C SER A 206 6.77 21.85 34.11
N LEU A 207 5.73 21.12 34.52
CA LEU A 207 5.28 19.89 33.87
C LEU A 207 4.04 20.20 33.03
N PHE A 208 4.15 20.05 31.72
CA PHE A 208 3.05 20.23 30.78
C PHE A 208 2.33 18.91 30.53
N LEU A 209 1.01 18.95 30.56
CA LEU A 209 0.10 17.80 30.46
C LEU A 209 -1.10 18.17 29.57
N ILE A 210 -1.89 17.17 29.16
CA ILE A 210 -3.11 17.36 28.37
C ILE A 210 -4.33 16.96 29.21
N SER A 211 -5.38 17.80 29.22
CA SER A 211 -6.67 17.46 29.83
C SER A 211 -7.48 16.50 28.95
N LYS A 212 -8.50 15.82 29.50
CA LYS A 212 -9.40 14.97 28.71
C LYS A 212 -10.11 15.75 27.59
N ASP A 213 -10.38 17.04 27.81
CA ASP A 213 -10.97 17.94 26.80
C ASP A 213 -9.97 18.41 25.73
N GLY A 214 -8.70 18.03 25.85
CA GLY A 214 -7.67 18.36 24.85
C GLY A 214 -7.02 19.73 25.04
N PHE A 215 -7.02 20.29 26.26
CA PHE A 215 -6.33 21.54 26.59
C PHE A 215 -4.93 21.30 27.17
N LEU A 216 -4.01 22.22 26.89
CA LEU A 216 -2.69 22.24 27.49
C LEU A 216 -2.78 22.82 28.90
N VAL A 217 -2.34 22.03 29.88
CA VAL A 217 -2.29 22.42 31.28
C VAL A 217 -0.87 22.27 31.81
N GLU A 218 -0.49 23.15 32.74
CA GLU A 218 0.84 23.21 33.33
C GLU A 218 0.74 23.04 34.84
N ARG A 219 1.51 22.08 35.36
CA ARG A 219 1.79 21.95 36.78
C ARG A 219 3.13 22.59 37.09
N ARG A 220 3.10 23.77 37.70
CA ARG A 220 4.28 24.60 37.96
C ARG A 220 4.73 24.53 39.41
N LEU A 221 6.00 24.23 39.63
CA LEU A 221 6.70 24.39 40.90
C LEU A 221 7.53 25.68 40.87
N HIS A 222 7.17 26.64 41.70
CA HIS A 222 7.89 27.90 41.86
C HIS A 222 8.04 28.26 43.34
N ARG A 223 9.27 28.49 43.80
CA ARG A 223 9.59 28.81 45.21
C ARG A 223 8.93 27.83 46.21
N ARG A 224 9.06 26.52 45.94
CA ARG A 224 8.47 25.40 46.72
C ARG A 224 6.94 25.38 46.79
N LYS A 225 6.24 26.22 46.03
CA LYS A 225 4.78 26.21 45.91
C LYS A 225 4.37 25.68 44.55
N TRP A 226 3.39 24.81 44.58
CA TRP A 226 2.83 24.16 43.42
C TRP A 226 1.59 24.93 42.95
N LYS A 227 1.56 25.36 41.68
CA LYS A 227 0.40 26.03 41.05
C LYS A 227 -0.04 25.31 39.76
N TRP A 228 -1.31 25.44 39.42
CA TRP A 228 -1.85 25.01 38.14
C TRP A 228 -2.01 26.22 37.23
N ALA A 229 -1.72 26.07 35.94
CA ALA A 229 -1.98 27.07 34.92
C ALA A 229 -2.58 26.40 33.68
N ILE A 230 -3.58 27.03 33.07
CA ILE A 230 -4.25 26.54 31.87
C ILE A 230 -3.79 27.41 30.70
N HIS A 231 -3.25 26.79 29.67
CA HIS A 231 -2.78 27.46 28.45
C HIS A 231 -3.78 27.34 27.29
N GLY A 232 -4.78 26.45 27.43
CA GLY A 232 -5.82 26.24 26.43
C GLY A 232 -5.35 25.41 25.23
N ALA A 233 -6.01 25.58 24.09
CA ALA A 233 -5.69 24.90 22.84
C ALA A 233 -5.93 25.86 21.67
N PRO A 234 -5.33 25.62 20.49
CA PRO A 234 -5.65 26.37 19.28
C PRO A 234 -7.15 26.32 18.94
N ASN A 235 -7.71 27.40 18.40
CA ASN A 235 -9.13 27.52 18.06
C ASN A 235 -9.64 26.30 17.28
N ASN A 236 -10.74 25.69 17.76
CA ASN A 236 -11.41 24.52 17.18
C ASN A 236 -10.51 23.26 17.04
N GLN A 237 -9.49 23.10 17.89
CA GLN A 237 -8.63 21.92 17.92
C GLN A 237 -8.54 21.34 19.32
N GLN A 238 -8.42 20.01 19.41
CA GLN A 238 -8.13 19.30 20.65
C GLN A 238 -6.75 18.65 20.54
N LEU A 239 -5.93 18.83 21.59
CA LEU A 239 -4.59 18.26 21.67
C LEU A 239 -4.67 16.76 22.02
N SER A 240 -3.78 15.96 21.43
CA SER A 240 -3.73 14.51 21.63
C SER A 240 -2.45 13.99 22.28
N ALA A 241 -1.28 14.52 21.92
CA ALA A 241 0.01 14.11 22.50
C ALA A 241 1.02 15.27 22.48
N ILE A 242 2.00 15.19 23.38
CA ILE A 242 3.13 16.13 23.47
C ILE A 242 4.39 15.41 23.02
N THR A 243 5.14 16.03 22.12
CA THR A 243 6.44 15.52 21.66
C THR A 243 7.54 16.12 22.53
N PRO A 244 8.26 15.31 23.34
CA PRO A 244 9.38 15.79 24.11
C PRO A 244 10.54 16.14 23.16
N ILE A 245 11.19 17.28 23.39
CA ILE A 245 12.37 17.72 22.64
C ILE A 245 13.55 17.94 23.58
N GLN A 246 14.77 17.65 23.12
CA GLN A 246 15.98 17.95 23.87
C GLN A 246 16.23 19.46 23.86
N LEU A 247 16.11 20.09 25.04
CA LEU A 247 16.19 21.53 25.15
C LEU A 247 17.62 22.02 24.89
N ASN A 248 17.85 22.64 23.73
CA ASN A 248 19.12 23.25 23.43
C ASN A 248 19.37 24.48 24.32
N LYS A 249 20.41 24.44 25.15
CA LYS A 249 20.88 25.62 25.93
C LYS A 249 21.41 26.75 25.03
N LEU A 250 21.70 26.47 23.76
CA LEU A 250 22.37 27.42 22.84
C LEU A 250 21.46 28.52 22.27
N HIS A 251 20.15 28.30 22.12
CA HIS A 251 19.19 29.35 21.71
C HIS A 251 18.52 30.00 22.93
N GLY A 252 19.29 30.86 23.60
CA GLY A 252 19.06 31.34 24.97
C GLY A 252 17.81 32.17 25.30
N LYS A 253 16.68 32.14 24.56
CA LYS A 253 15.49 32.95 24.91
C LYS A 253 14.11 32.26 24.83
N ASN A 254 13.90 31.25 23.98
CA ASN A 254 12.58 30.65 23.79
C ASN A 254 12.62 29.13 23.98
N SER A 255 11.64 28.59 24.70
CA SER A 255 11.39 27.14 24.78
C SER A 255 10.19 26.82 23.88
N SER A 256 10.25 25.76 23.08
CA SER A 256 9.12 25.33 22.24
C SER A 256 8.63 23.95 22.67
N LEU A 257 7.33 23.71 22.54
CA LEU A 257 6.70 22.40 22.70
C LEU A 257 6.02 22.03 21.38
N PHE A 258 6.17 20.80 20.91
CA PHE A 258 5.44 20.31 19.73
C PHE A 258 4.29 19.43 20.17
N LEU A 259 3.09 19.71 19.67
CA LEU A 259 1.86 19.02 20.05
C LEU A 259 1.12 18.52 18.81
N THR A 260 0.63 17.29 18.89
CA THR A 260 -0.27 16.70 17.89
C THR A 260 -1.72 16.92 18.30
N THR A 261 -2.61 17.02 17.33
CA THR A 261 -4.05 17.24 17.53
C THR A 261 -4.87 16.04 17.11
N THR A 262 -6.11 15.93 17.60
CA THR A 262 -7.06 14.89 17.19
C THR A 262 -7.46 14.97 15.72
N THR A 263 -7.18 16.09 15.04
CA THR A 263 -7.38 16.25 13.59
C THR A 263 -6.16 15.90 12.75
N GLY A 264 -5.03 15.54 13.39
CA GLY A 264 -3.79 15.12 12.75
C GLY A 264 -2.87 16.26 12.31
N ARG A 265 -3.01 17.47 12.89
CA ARG A 265 -2.10 18.61 12.68
C ARG A 265 -1.05 18.70 13.79
N VAL A 266 0.11 19.25 13.45
CA VAL A 266 1.19 19.59 14.39
C VAL A 266 1.21 21.09 14.69
N PHE A 267 1.23 21.42 15.97
CA PHE A 267 1.38 22.79 16.47
C PHE A 267 2.66 22.92 17.30
N GLU A 268 3.35 24.04 17.16
CA GLU A 268 4.42 24.47 18.05
C GLU A 268 3.87 25.52 19.02
N TYR A 269 4.01 25.27 20.32
CA TYR A 269 3.71 26.22 21.39
C TYR A 269 5.00 26.85 21.88
N ARG A 270 5.20 28.13 21.56
CA ARG A 270 6.42 28.87 21.88
C ARG A 270 6.26 29.66 23.17
N LEU A 271 7.12 29.37 24.13
CA LEU A 271 7.20 30.01 25.43
C LEU A 271 8.38 30.98 25.47
N LEU A 272 8.11 32.24 25.83
CA LEU A 272 9.12 33.26 26.07
C LEU A 272 9.68 33.11 27.49
N LYS A 273 11.00 32.97 27.65
CA LYS A 273 11.64 33.01 28.98
C LYS A 273 11.57 34.44 29.51
N HIS A 274 10.78 34.66 30.56
CA HIS A 274 10.59 36.00 31.14
C HIS A 274 11.79 36.37 32.01
N SER A 275 12.57 37.37 31.61
CA SER A 275 13.59 37.99 32.45
C SER A 275 12.95 39.08 33.31
N GLY A 276 12.64 38.75 34.57
CA GLY A 276 12.41 39.68 35.68
C GLY A 276 11.63 40.97 35.38
N GLY A 277 10.31 40.94 35.53
CA GLY A 277 9.46 42.13 35.60
C GLY A 277 8.31 41.91 36.58
N THR A 278 8.03 42.90 37.43
CA THR A 278 7.12 42.87 38.58
C THR A 278 5.61 42.85 38.25
N HIS A 279 5.22 42.58 37.00
CA HIS A 279 3.81 42.48 36.61
C HIS A 279 3.53 41.25 35.72
N GLY A 280 2.63 40.36 36.19
CA GLY A 280 1.93 39.36 35.36
C GLY A 280 2.34 37.89 35.56
N ASN A 281 1.61 37.14 36.40
CA ASN A 281 1.78 35.68 36.60
C ASN A 281 1.32 34.80 35.41
N LYS A 282 0.92 35.38 34.27
CA LYS A 282 0.40 34.66 33.10
C LYS A 282 1.51 34.55 32.05
N ILE A 283 1.93 33.31 31.76
CA ILE A 283 2.74 33.03 30.58
C ILE A 283 1.76 32.90 29.42
N GLU A 284 1.80 33.83 28.47
CA GLU A 284 1.11 33.65 27.19
C GLU A 284 2.11 33.13 26.17
N GLY A 285 1.93 31.88 25.74
CA GLY A 285 2.70 31.30 24.65
C GLY A 285 2.02 31.53 23.31
N GLN A 286 2.81 31.54 22.24
CA GLN A 286 2.32 31.70 20.88
C GLN A 286 2.14 30.33 20.20
N TRP A 287 1.00 30.13 19.56
CA TRP A 287 0.71 28.94 18.76
C TRP A 287 1.15 29.15 17.30
N ILE A 288 1.92 28.20 16.77
CA ILE A 288 2.35 28.16 15.37
C ILE A 288 1.85 26.85 14.75
N ASN A 289 1.15 26.94 13.63
CA ASN A 289 0.60 25.78 12.93
C ASN A 289 1.56 25.29 11.85
N HIS A 290 2.13 24.10 12.03
CA HIS A 290 2.98 23.42 11.04
C HIS A 290 2.19 22.53 10.08
N LYS A 291 0.86 22.50 10.21
CA LYS A 291 -0.07 21.71 9.40
C LYS A 291 0.26 20.20 9.47
N PHE A 292 -0.05 19.46 8.40
CA PHE A 292 0.27 18.05 8.21
C PHE A 292 0.91 17.88 6.82
N PRO A 293 1.72 16.82 6.60
CA PRO A 293 2.44 16.64 5.35
C PRO A 293 1.49 16.27 4.19
N GLY A 294 1.29 17.21 3.25
CA GLY A 294 0.49 16.96 2.05
C GLY A 294 -0.98 16.66 2.36
N GLN A 295 -1.45 15.45 2.02
CA GLN A 295 -2.80 14.95 2.35
C GLN A 295 -2.82 13.95 3.51
N ALA A 296 -1.65 13.53 4.03
CA ALA A 296 -1.54 12.55 5.10
C ALA A 296 -1.59 13.24 6.47
N LYS A 297 -2.45 12.74 7.35
CA LYS A 297 -2.62 13.26 8.71
C LYS A 297 -1.64 12.58 9.65
N VAL A 298 -1.14 13.32 10.64
CA VAL A 298 -0.31 12.74 11.71
C VAL A 298 -1.16 11.86 12.61
N ALA A 299 -0.60 10.72 13.02
CA ALA A 299 -1.25 9.75 13.89
C ALA A 299 -1.69 10.38 15.21
N ARG A 300 -2.92 10.05 15.63
CA ARG A 300 -3.57 10.67 16.79
C ARG A 300 -3.11 10.00 18.08
N GLY A 301 -2.78 10.81 19.08
CA GLY A 301 -2.40 10.31 20.40
C GLY A 301 -1.01 9.67 20.47
N VAL A 302 -0.24 9.70 19.37
CA VAL A 302 1.13 9.23 19.32
C VAL A 302 2.08 10.45 19.34
N PRO A 303 3.02 10.54 20.28
CA PRO A 303 4.03 11.60 20.27
C PRO A 303 5.04 11.38 19.12
N GLY A 304 5.60 12.47 18.59
CA GLY A 304 6.73 12.38 17.68
C GLY A 304 8.03 12.08 18.41
N VAL A 305 9.12 11.94 17.65
CA VAL A 305 10.48 11.75 18.16
C VAL A 305 11.42 12.76 17.51
N GLU A 306 12.28 13.40 18.29
CA GLU A 306 13.35 14.26 17.80
C GLU A 306 14.60 13.41 17.53
N ILE A 307 15.08 13.39 16.27
CA ILE A 307 16.35 12.70 15.93
C ILE A 307 17.53 13.62 16.21
N GLN A 308 17.43 14.86 15.75
CA GLN A 308 18.43 15.90 15.91
C GLN A 308 17.70 17.23 16.06
N ILE A 309 18.39 18.22 16.61
CA ILE A 309 17.81 19.54 16.86
C ILE A 309 17.20 20.09 15.57
N GLY A 310 15.89 20.32 15.59
CA GLY A 310 15.15 20.83 14.45
C GLY A 310 14.77 19.79 13.39
N ARG A 311 14.84 18.49 13.70
CA ARG A 311 14.37 17.37 12.87
C ARG A 311 13.52 16.42 13.73
N LEU A 312 12.22 16.41 13.45
CA LEU A 312 11.21 15.64 14.17
C LEU A 312 10.56 14.63 13.23
N ILE A 313 10.31 13.40 13.71
CA ILE A 313 9.55 12.39 12.98
C ILE A 313 8.22 12.14 13.67
N PHE A 314 7.17 12.03 12.85
CA PHE A 314 5.82 11.72 13.27
C PHE A 314 5.28 10.54 12.44
N PRO A 315 4.67 9.52 13.08
CA PRO A 315 3.91 8.52 12.35
C PRO A 315 2.66 9.14 11.71
N LEU A 316 2.29 8.66 10.53
CA LEU A 316 1.11 9.12 9.79
C LEU A 316 -0.03 8.10 9.87
N ASP A 317 -1.27 8.57 9.71
CA ASP A 317 -2.50 7.75 9.74
C ASP A 317 -2.53 6.69 8.61
N ASP A 318 -1.68 6.80 7.59
CA ASP A 318 -1.59 5.91 6.43
C ASP A 318 -0.41 4.91 6.49
N GLY A 319 0.32 4.84 7.61
CA GLY A 319 1.45 3.92 7.83
C GLY A 319 2.82 4.50 7.47
N ARG A 320 2.89 5.65 6.81
CA ARG A 320 4.15 6.35 6.47
C ARG A 320 4.70 7.15 7.64
N LEU A 321 5.89 7.72 7.45
CA LEU A 321 6.51 8.65 8.39
C LEU A 321 6.56 10.06 7.80
N GLY A 322 6.19 11.06 8.60
CA GLY A 322 6.35 12.47 8.27
C GLY A 322 7.54 13.04 9.01
N GLU A 323 8.50 13.61 8.28
CA GLU A 323 9.64 14.31 8.84
C GLU A 323 9.43 15.83 8.78
N LEU A 324 9.40 16.49 9.93
CA LEU A 324 9.35 17.94 10.07
C LEU A 324 10.75 18.47 10.38
N HIS A 325 11.36 19.20 9.44
CA HIS A 325 12.77 19.61 9.56
C HIS A 325 13.06 21.01 9.02
N PHE A 326 14.20 21.59 9.41
CA PHE A 326 14.71 22.79 8.77
C PHE A 326 15.21 22.49 7.34
N PRO A 327 15.12 23.46 6.40
CA PRO A 327 15.64 23.26 5.05
C PRO A 327 17.14 22.92 5.06
N GLY A 328 17.52 21.81 4.41
CA GLY A 328 18.91 21.39 4.23
C GLY A 328 19.47 20.42 5.29
N ILE A 329 18.66 20.01 6.28
CA ILE A 329 19.07 19.02 7.31
C ILE A 329 18.17 17.77 7.35
N GLY A 330 17.26 17.61 6.40
CA GLY A 330 16.24 16.56 6.46
C GLY A 330 15.67 16.19 5.08
N GLY A 331 14.91 15.09 5.05
CA GLY A 331 14.54 14.36 3.84
C GLY A 331 15.39 13.09 3.63
N ASP A 332 15.02 12.27 2.65
CA ASP A 332 15.65 10.97 2.39
C ASP A 332 17.12 11.05 1.99
N ASP A 333 17.53 12.11 1.31
CA ASP A 333 18.93 12.28 0.89
C ASP A 333 19.83 12.85 2.00
N SER A 334 19.25 13.22 3.16
CA SER A 334 19.97 13.90 4.24
C SER A 334 20.22 12.97 5.43
N GLY A 335 21.48 12.57 5.57
CA GLY A 335 21.97 11.86 6.75
C GLY A 335 22.01 12.73 8.01
N PRO A 336 22.28 12.12 9.17
CA PRO A 336 22.58 12.83 10.40
C PRO A 336 23.94 13.52 10.23
N ALA A 337 23.94 14.82 9.97
CA ALA A 337 25.17 15.60 9.90
C ALA A 337 25.42 16.28 11.24
N HIS A 338 26.66 16.21 11.75
CA HIS A 338 27.07 17.12 12.82
C HIS A 338 26.91 18.56 12.32
N ILE A 339 26.29 19.41 13.14
CA ILE A 339 26.03 20.82 12.87
C ILE A 339 27.36 21.59 12.95
N SER A 340 28.29 21.31 12.05
CA SER A 340 29.56 22.00 11.91
C SER A 340 29.53 22.71 10.55
N SER A 341 29.10 23.97 10.59
CA SER A 341 29.18 24.98 9.50
C SER A 341 27.97 25.19 8.56
N ILE A 342 26.76 25.38 9.09
CA ILE A 342 25.72 26.10 8.31
C ILE A 342 26.05 27.60 8.34
N ARG A 343 26.89 28.05 7.40
CA ARG A 343 27.28 29.46 7.18
C ARG A 343 26.32 30.23 6.26
N ARG A 344 25.12 29.69 5.98
CA ARG A 344 24.05 30.37 5.24
C ARG A 344 22.88 30.63 6.17
N LYS A 345 22.31 31.83 6.13
CA LYS A 345 21.05 32.20 6.81
C LYS A 345 19.94 31.24 6.36
N ALA A 346 19.84 30.07 6.98
CA ALA A 346 18.75 29.14 6.76
C ALA A 346 17.47 29.76 7.34
N SER A 347 16.37 29.70 6.61
CA SER A 347 15.09 30.13 7.14
C SER A 347 14.71 29.21 8.32
N ASN A 348 14.37 29.78 9.47
CA ASN A 348 13.88 29.03 10.65
C ASN A 348 12.44 28.47 10.45
N LYS A 349 11.99 28.30 9.22
CA LYS A 349 10.65 27.77 8.90
C LYS A 349 10.78 26.28 8.57
N TYR A 350 10.08 25.46 9.35
CA TYR A 350 10.03 24.02 9.13
C TYR A 350 9.36 23.68 7.79
N LYS A 351 9.83 22.59 7.18
CA LYS A 351 9.24 21.93 6.01
C LYS A 351 8.97 20.47 6.33
N TRP A 352 8.03 19.89 5.59
CA TRP A 352 7.71 18.48 5.66
C TRP A 352 8.40 17.71 4.54
N SER A 353 8.95 16.55 4.88
CA SER A 353 9.25 15.46 3.95
C SER A 353 8.42 14.24 4.35
N ILE A 354 7.87 13.53 3.36
CA ILE A 354 7.22 12.25 3.60
C ILE A 354 8.26 11.18 3.33
N LEU A 355 8.48 10.32 4.32
CA LEU A 355 9.36 9.17 4.21
C LEU A 355 8.46 7.95 4.06
N ASP A 356 8.67 7.19 2.98
CA ASP A 356 7.95 5.95 2.78
C ASP A 356 8.37 4.93 3.85
N ALA A 357 7.41 4.09 4.22
CA ALA A 357 7.56 3.06 5.24
C ALA A 357 7.36 1.67 4.61
N PRO A 358 7.94 0.60 5.17
CA PRO A 358 7.78 -0.76 4.64
C PRO A 358 6.32 -1.19 4.53
N GLU A 359 5.46 -0.71 5.43
CA GLU A 359 4.03 -1.02 5.43
C GLU A 359 3.28 -0.46 4.20
N THR A 360 3.82 0.60 3.58
CA THR A 360 3.20 1.29 2.44
C THR A 360 3.78 0.91 1.08
N GLU A 361 4.86 0.14 1.00
CA GLU A 361 5.46 -0.26 -0.28
C GLU A 361 5.35 -1.76 -0.59
N GLY A 362 4.64 -2.53 0.25
CA GLY A 362 4.54 -3.99 0.05
C GLY A 362 5.66 -4.79 0.69
N TRP A 363 6.28 -4.23 1.74
CA TRP A 363 7.26 -4.90 2.57
C TRP A 363 8.58 -5.25 1.87
N ASN A 364 9.51 -5.74 2.69
CA ASN A 364 10.75 -6.40 2.29
C ASN A 364 10.55 -7.66 1.41
N ALA A 365 9.33 -8.05 1.04
CA ALA A 365 9.08 -9.28 0.30
C ALA A 365 9.86 -9.33 -1.03
N GLU A 366 10.14 -8.18 -1.65
CA GLU A 366 10.97 -8.11 -2.86
C GLU A 366 12.45 -7.80 -2.60
N TYR A 367 12.78 -7.22 -1.45
CA TYR A 367 14.15 -6.84 -1.07
C TYR A 367 14.89 -7.98 -0.33
N CYS A 368 14.14 -8.78 0.43
CA CYS A 368 14.54 -9.88 1.31
C CYS A 368 14.14 -11.25 0.76
N THR A 369 14.35 -11.49 -0.53
CA THR A 369 14.21 -12.84 -1.08
C THR A 369 15.51 -13.62 -0.91
N GLU A 370 15.42 -14.95 -0.76
CA GLU A 370 16.60 -15.82 -0.83
C GLU A 370 17.41 -15.56 -2.11
N GLU A 371 16.73 -15.19 -3.20
CA GLU A 371 17.31 -14.89 -4.51
C GLU A 371 18.16 -13.60 -4.53
N ARG A 372 17.88 -12.61 -3.67
CA ARG A 372 18.70 -11.39 -3.53
C ARG A 372 19.69 -11.45 -2.36
N GLY A 373 19.60 -12.49 -1.53
CA GLY A 373 20.46 -12.72 -0.37
C GLY A 373 20.03 -11.95 0.88
N LEU A 374 20.22 -12.57 2.05
CA LEU A 374 19.88 -12.01 3.38
C LEU A 374 20.57 -10.67 3.67
N ALA A 375 21.71 -10.39 3.03
CA ALA A 375 22.41 -9.12 3.18
C ALA A 375 21.67 -7.94 2.52
N ASN A 376 20.87 -8.18 1.47
CA ASN A 376 20.16 -7.12 0.77
C ASN A 376 19.06 -6.47 1.64
N CYS A 377 18.51 -7.24 2.58
CA CYS A 377 17.62 -6.76 3.64
C CYS A 377 18.22 -5.68 4.53
N ILE A 378 19.52 -5.80 4.80
CA ILE A 378 20.23 -4.99 5.80
C ILE A 378 21.03 -3.89 5.10
N LEU A 379 21.47 -4.13 3.87
CA LEU A 379 22.25 -3.16 3.08
C LEU A 379 21.36 -2.11 2.39
N GLY A 380 20.07 -2.40 2.18
CA GLY A 380 19.12 -1.46 1.56
C GLY A 380 19.55 -1.04 0.17
N ILE A 381 20.16 -1.95 -0.60
CA ILE A 381 20.65 -1.63 -1.93
C ILE A 381 19.45 -1.71 -2.88
N ASN A 382 18.99 -0.55 -3.33
CA ASN A 382 17.84 -0.44 -4.20
C ASN A 382 18.06 -1.00 -5.62
N ASN A 383 19.25 -1.54 -5.96
CA ASN A 383 19.55 -2.17 -7.24
C ASN A 383 20.76 -3.12 -7.19
N VAL A 384 20.65 -4.28 -7.85
CA VAL A 384 21.83 -4.89 -8.51
C VAL A 384 22.16 -4.00 -9.70
N VAL A 385 23.44 -3.64 -9.82
CA VAL A 385 24.02 -2.83 -10.88
C VAL A 385 23.40 -3.17 -12.25
N ASP A 386 22.56 -2.27 -12.78
CA ASP A 386 22.38 -2.20 -14.23
C ASP A 386 23.75 -1.81 -14.78
N ASN A 387 24.34 -2.67 -15.61
CA ASN A 387 25.61 -2.42 -16.31
C ASN A 387 25.44 -1.33 -17.39
N SER A 388 25.01 -0.15 -16.98
CA SER A 388 25.12 1.08 -17.76
C SER A 388 25.93 2.07 -16.93
N GLU A 389 27.25 1.97 -17.05
CA GLU A 389 28.14 3.07 -16.73
C GLU A 389 27.71 4.27 -17.57
N THR A 390 26.98 5.24 -17.00
CA THR A 390 27.23 6.69 -17.22
C THR A 390 26.24 7.60 -16.49
N ASN A 391 26.81 8.68 -15.93
CA ASN A 391 26.17 9.96 -15.61
C ASN A 391 25.37 10.10 -14.30
N MET A 392 26.08 9.92 -13.19
CA MET A 392 25.87 10.69 -11.97
C MET A 392 26.12 12.19 -12.27
N LEU A 393 25.12 12.94 -12.77
CA LEU A 393 25.05 14.41 -12.69
C LEU A 393 23.71 14.94 -13.26
N ARG A 394 23.03 15.76 -12.42
CA ARG A 394 21.84 16.61 -12.68
C ARG A 394 20.45 15.98 -12.46
N ARG A 395 20.04 15.92 -11.19
CA ARG A 395 18.62 16.00 -10.80
C ARG A 395 18.09 17.38 -11.22
N ARG A 396 17.20 17.44 -12.23
CA ARG A 396 16.43 18.65 -12.49
C ARG A 396 15.40 18.78 -11.38
N LYS A 397 15.51 19.87 -10.62
CA LYS A 397 14.53 20.32 -9.66
C LYS A 397 13.21 20.50 -10.40
N GLY A 398 12.24 19.60 -10.20
CA GLY A 398 10.86 19.85 -10.58
C GLY A 398 10.37 21.03 -9.76
N ASP A 399 10.17 22.18 -10.39
CA ASP A 399 9.59 23.34 -9.73
C ASP A 399 8.18 22.99 -9.24
N GLU A 400 7.96 23.14 -7.93
CA GLU A 400 6.63 23.18 -7.34
C GLU A 400 5.91 24.46 -7.81
N GLN A 401 5.37 24.44 -9.02
CA GLN A 401 4.47 25.47 -9.53
C GLN A 401 3.38 24.83 -10.38
N GLU A 402 2.38 24.27 -9.70
CA GLU A 402 1.12 23.92 -10.33
C GLU A 402 0.09 25.03 -10.03
N ASN A 403 -0.11 25.92 -11.00
CA ASN A 403 -1.22 26.87 -11.02
C ASN A 403 -2.51 26.13 -11.36
N TYR A 404 -3.38 25.90 -10.38
CA TYR A 404 -4.70 25.30 -10.62
C TYR A 404 -5.81 26.33 -10.49
N VAL A 405 -6.53 26.55 -11.59
CA VAL A 405 -7.86 27.18 -11.58
C VAL A 405 -8.86 26.15 -11.06
N SER A 406 -9.63 26.54 -10.06
CA SER A 406 -10.63 25.70 -9.41
C SER A 406 -11.82 25.44 -10.34
N LEU A 407 -12.24 24.17 -10.45
CA LEU A 407 -13.55 23.81 -10.98
C LEU A 407 -14.32 22.95 -9.98
N SER A 408 -15.63 23.13 -10.05
CA SER A 408 -16.66 22.87 -9.04
C SER A 408 -16.80 21.41 -8.62
N ASN A 409 -16.97 21.20 -7.32
CA ASN A 409 -17.53 19.99 -6.73
C ASN A 409 -18.91 19.72 -7.35
N GLN A 410 -18.98 18.77 -8.28
CA GLN A 410 -20.20 18.00 -8.48
C GLN A 410 -19.97 16.62 -7.86
N GLU A 411 -20.32 16.51 -6.58
CA GLU A 411 -20.69 15.22 -6.00
C GLU A 411 -22.02 14.82 -6.65
N SER A 412 -21.95 14.05 -7.74
CA SER A 412 -23.12 13.30 -8.20
C SER A 412 -23.25 12.07 -7.32
N ASP A 413 -23.96 12.22 -6.21
CA ASP A 413 -24.48 11.11 -5.41
C ASP A 413 -25.60 10.43 -6.22
N GLY A 414 -25.19 9.71 -7.27
CA GLY A 414 -26.06 8.92 -8.12
C GLY A 414 -25.99 7.47 -7.68
N ILE A 415 -27.14 6.87 -7.40
CA ILE A 415 -27.31 5.42 -7.22
C ILE A 415 -26.94 4.75 -8.55
N GLU A 416 -25.64 4.54 -8.79
CA GLU A 416 -25.16 3.84 -9.95
C GLU A 416 -25.39 2.35 -9.75
N ASN A 417 -26.30 1.82 -10.56
CA ASN A 417 -26.72 0.43 -10.60
C ASN A 417 -25.52 -0.53 -10.62
N HIS A 418 -25.63 -1.62 -9.83
CA HIS A 418 -24.71 -2.75 -9.78
C HIS A 418 -24.42 -3.40 -11.16
N ASN A 419 -25.16 -3.00 -12.18
CA ASN A 419 -25.11 -3.48 -13.56
C ASN A 419 -23.77 -3.17 -14.26
N PHE A 420 -23.03 -2.13 -13.88
CA PHE A 420 -21.78 -1.79 -14.59
C PHE A 420 -20.69 -2.87 -14.39
N LEU A 421 -20.51 -3.37 -13.16
CA LEU A 421 -19.55 -4.46 -12.86
C LEU A 421 -19.93 -5.76 -13.58
N THR A 422 -21.23 -5.97 -13.77
CA THR A 422 -21.72 -7.17 -14.44
C THR A 422 -21.60 -7.06 -15.96
N ARG A 423 -21.69 -5.85 -16.53
CA ARG A 423 -21.39 -5.57 -17.94
C ARG A 423 -19.88 -5.61 -18.23
N SER A 424 -19.04 -5.25 -17.28
CA SER A 424 -17.58 -5.25 -17.49
C SER A 424 -16.96 -6.63 -17.52
N ILE A 425 -17.56 -7.64 -16.88
CA ILE A 425 -17.09 -9.03 -17.04
C ILE A 425 -17.13 -9.42 -18.51
N TYR A 426 -18.23 -9.06 -19.16
CA TYR A 426 -18.43 -9.32 -20.58
C TYR A 426 -17.39 -8.62 -21.48
N LEU A 427 -16.87 -7.45 -21.10
CA LEU A 427 -15.90 -6.74 -21.93
C LEU A 427 -14.44 -7.15 -21.66
N ASN A 428 -14.11 -7.59 -20.45
CA ASN A 428 -12.72 -7.79 -20.02
C ASN A 428 -12.32 -9.24 -19.79
N PHE A 429 -13.30 -10.15 -19.65
CA PHE A 429 -13.09 -11.52 -19.18
C PHE A 429 -13.75 -12.56 -20.11
N ARG A 430 -13.87 -12.30 -21.42
CA ARG A 430 -14.42 -13.30 -22.37
C ARG A 430 -13.45 -14.41 -22.73
N MET A 431 -12.16 -14.10 -22.73
CA MET A 431 -11.12 -15.02 -23.19
C MET A 431 -10.04 -15.21 -22.14
N ARG A 432 -9.53 -16.44 -22.02
CA ARG A 432 -8.38 -16.79 -21.18
C ARG A 432 -7.60 -17.95 -21.77
N VAL A 433 -6.28 -17.87 -21.68
CA VAL A 433 -5.37 -18.95 -22.06
C VAL A 433 -5.11 -19.82 -20.85
N LEU A 434 -5.25 -21.14 -21.02
CA LEU A 434 -4.92 -22.12 -19.97
C LEU A 434 -3.50 -22.66 -20.16
N HIS A 435 -3.14 -22.97 -21.40
CA HIS A 435 -1.81 -23.41 -21.80
C HIS A 435 -1.36 -22.61 -23.01
N ALA A 436 -0.23 -21.91 -22.88
CA ALA A 436 0.37 -21.14 -23.96
C ALA A 436 0.54 -22.01 -25.22
N ASP A 437 0.22 -21.43 -26.37
CA ASP A 437 0.23 -22.07 -27.70
C ASP A 437 -0.62 -23.36 -27.85
N ARG A 438 -1.44 -23.73 -26.85
CA ARG A 438 -2.18 -25.01 -26.86
C ARG A 438 -3.65 -24.90 -26.54
N SER A 439 -4.06 -24.08 -25.58
CA SER A 439 -5.45 -24.05 -25.11
C SER A 439 -5.92 -22.63 -24.79
N LEU A 440 -6.99 -22.22 -25.48
CA LEU A 440 -7.65 -20.93 -25.33
C LEU A 440 -9.13 -21.14 -25.03
N PHE A 441 -9.65 -20.54 -23.96
CA PHE A 441 -11.06 -20.55 -23.61
C PHE A 441 -11.77 -19.27 -24.04
N LEU A 442 -13.03 -19.42 -24.48
CA LEU A 442 -13.91 -18.33 -24.91
C LEU A 442 -15.30 -18.51 -24.28
N VAL A 443 -15.88 -17.42 -23.75
CA VAL A 443 -17.27 -17.35 -23.31
C VAL A 443 -18.07 -16.44 -24.25
N THR A 444 -19.10 -17.03 -24.85
CA THR A 444 -19.97 -16.39 -25.86
C THR A 444 -21.07 -15.54 -25.23
N GLU A 445 -21.81 -14.77 -26.04
CA GLU A 445 -22.86 -13.85 -25.55
C GLU A 445 -24.02 -14.61 -24.89
N SER A 446 -24.31 -15.80 -25.40
CA SER A 446 -25.32 -16.71 -24.87
C SER A 446 -24.86 -17.45 -23.61
N GLY A 447 -23.62 -17.23 -23.16
CA GLY A 447 -23.05 -17.84 -21.97
C GLY A 447 -22.57 -19.28 -22.16
N MET A 448 -22.37 -19.72 -23.41
CA MET A 448 -21.70 -20.99 -23.71
C MET A 448 -20.19 -20.83 -23.61
N THR A 449 -19.51 -21.85 -23.09
CA THR A 449 -18.06 -21.91 -22.92
C THR A 449 -17.45 -22.86 -23.94
N PHE A 450 -16.46 -22.38 -24.67
CA PHE A 450 -15.70 -23.17 -25.64
C PHE A 450 -14.20 -23.14 -25.30
N GLU A 451 -13.51 -24.21 -25.66
CA GLU A 451 -12.05 -24.33 -25.59
C GLU A 451 -11.53 -24.62 -27.00
N TYR A 452 -10.65 -23.76 -27.49
CA TYR A 452 -9.86 -23.97 -28.69
C TYR A 452 -8.57 -24.68 -28.29
N LEU A 453 -8.49 -25.98 -28.58
CA LEU A 453 -7.44 -26.87 -28.13
C LEU A 453 -6.63 -27.38 -29.32
N TYR A 454 -5.31 -27.38 -29.17
CA TYR A 454 -4.38 -28.07 -30.06
C TYR A 454 -4.01 -29.43 -29.47
N THR A 455 -4.45 -30.50 -30.13
CA THR A 455 -4.11 -31.88 -29.79
C THR A 455 -3.90 -32.67 -31.07
N ASP A 456 -2.95 -33.61 -31.06
CA ASP A 456 -2.67 -34.51 -32.18
C ASP A 456 -2.44 -33.78 -33.53
N ASN A 457 -1.74 -32.64 -33.47
CA ASN A 457 -1.47 -31.73 -34.58
C ASN A 457 -2.69 -31.08 -35.26
N VAL A 458 -3.86 -31.10 -34.62
CA VAL A 458 -5.09 -30.51 -35.13
C VAL A 458 -5.67 -29.51 -34.11
N TRP A 459 -6.25 -28.43 -34.62
CA TRP A 459 -7.02 -27.46 -33.83
C TRP A 459 -8.49 -27.86 -33.79
N LEU A 460 -9.08 -27.92 -32.61
CA LEU A 460 -10.48 -28.28 -32.42
C LEU A 460 -11.16 -27.42 -31.37
N TRP A 461 -12.49 -27.27 -31.50
CA TRP A 461 -13.34 -26.58 -30.54
C TRP A 461 -14.06 -27.59 -29.65
N LEU A 462 -13.83 -27.52 -28.34
CA LEU A 462 -14.54 -28.30 -27.33
C LEU A 462 -15.58 -27.44 -26.63
N ARG A 463 -16.82 -27.94 -26.52
CA ARG A 463 -17.88 -27.29 -25.75
C ARG A 463 -17.85 -27.79 -24.31
N HIS A 464 -17.82 -26.87 -23.34
CA HIS A 464 -17.90 -27.18 -21.92
C HIS A 464 -19.29 -26.87 -21.38
N GLU A 465 -20.06 -27.91 -21.07
CA GLU A 465 -21.43 -27.76 -20.58
C GLU A 465 -21.50 -27.56 -19.07
N HIS A 466 -22.40 -26.67 -18.66
CA HIS A 466 -22.78 -26.44 -17.28
C HIS A 466 -24.26 -26.05 -17.23
N THR A 467 -24.93 -26.30 -16.10
CA THR A 467 -26.38 -26.09 -15.95
C THR A 467 -26.78 -24.61 -16.01
N THR A 468 -25.89 -23.71 -15.63
CA THR A 468 -26.04 -22.26 -15.76
C THR A 468 -25.08 -21.71 -16.81
N GLY A 469 -25.51 -20.68 -17.55
CA GLY A 469 -24.65 -19.97 -18.48
C GLY A 469 -23.49 -19.26 -17.77
N MET A 470 -22.32 -19.30 -18.38
CA MET A 470 -21.13 -18.59 -17.90
C MET A 470 -21.17 -17.13 -18.33
N ARG A 471 -20.69 -16.24 -17.47
CA ARG A 471 -20.58 -14.81 -17.75
C ARG A 471 -19.17 -14.39 -18.15
N GLY A 472 -18.15 -15.05 -17.61
CA GLY A 472 -16.76 -14.78 -17.97
C GLY A 472 -15.75 -15.66 -17.24
N LEU A 473 -14.51 -15.56 -17.70
CA LEU A 473 -13.32 -16.30 -17.32
C LEU A 473 -12.40 -15.38 -16.50
N LEU A 474 -12.33 -15.60 -15.19
CA LEU A 474 -11.67 -14.66 -14.28
C LEU A 474 -10.17 -14.95 -14.10
N GLY A 475 -9.72 -16.19 -14.30
CA GLY A 475 -8.31 -16.55 -14.15
C GLY A 475 -8.03 -18.04 -14.33
N SER A 476 -6.76 -18.42 -14.31
CA SER A 476 -6.31 -19.81 -14.41
C SER A 476 -5.14 -20.05 -13.47
N TYR A 477 -5.26 -21.04 -12.58
CA TYR A 477 -4.22 -21.34 -11.60
C TYR A 477 -3.97 -22.84 -11.51
N ASN A 478 -2.70 -23.25 -11.65
CA ASN A 478 -2.25 -24.64 -11.59
C ASN A 478 -3.08 -25.62 -12.46
N GLY A 479 -3.42 -25.22 -13.70
CA GLY A 479 -4.23 -26.02 -14.62
C GLY A 479 -5.74 -26.00 -14.37
N SER A 480 -6.20 -25.30 -13.33
CA SER A 480 -7.63 -25.09 -13.06
C SER A 480 -8.07 -23.73 -13.60
N LEU A 481 -9.22 -23.70 -14.29
CA LEU A 481 -9.83 -22.49 -14.83
C LEU A 481 -10.92 -21.97 -13.89
N PHE A 482 -10.95 -20.66 -13.65
CA PHE A 482 -11.90 -19.99 -12.75
C PHE A 482 -12.93 -19.21 -13.56
N LEU A 483 -14.20 -19.60 -13.41
CA LEU A 483 -15.32 -19.05 -14.15
C LEU A 483 -16.35 -18.44 -13.20
N VAL A 484 -17.09 -17.46 -13.68
CA VAL A 484 -18.23 -16.91 -12.96
C VAL A 484 -19.49 -17.06 -13.78
N ASP A 485 -20.55 -17.59 -13.17
CA ASP A 485 -21.85 -17.76 -13.82
C ASP A 485 -22.67 -16.44 -13.83
N VAL A 486 -23.83 -16.47 -14.50
CA VAL A 486 -24.77 -15.33 -14.54
C VAL A 486 -25.23 -14.85 -13.16
N ASN A 487 -25.25 -15.74 -12.16
CA ASN A 487 -25.67 -15.44 -10.79
C ASN A 487 -24.53 -14.86 -9.94
N GLY A 488 -23.28 -14.91 -10.41
CA GLY A 488 -22.09 -14.48 -9.68
C GLY A 488 -21.45 -15.57 -8.83
N TYR A 489 -21.75 -16.85 -9.09
CA TYR A 489 -21.08 -17.98 -8.44
C TYR A 489 -19.74 -18.26 -9.11
N LEU A 490 -18.69 -18.30 -8.29
CA LEU A 490 -17.36 -18.75 -8.70
C LEU A 490 -17.34 -20.27 -8.83
N LEU A 491 -16.97 -20.75 -10.01
CA LEU A 491 -16.84 -22.16 -10.37
C LEU A 491 -15.41 -22.43 -10.83
N ILE A 492 -14.89 -23.60 -10.47
CA ILE A 492 -13.63 -24.11 -11.01
C ILE A 492 -13.95 -25.19 -12.03
N ARG A 493 -13.28 -25.12 -13.18
CA ARG A 493 -13.21 -26.17 -14.18
C ARG A 493 -11.81 -26.76 -14.15
N GLU A 494 -11.69 -28.03 -13.82
CA GLU A 494 -10.39 -28.71 -13.75
C GLU A 494 -10.42 -30.08 -14.40
N ARG A 495 -9.27 -30.48 -14.96
CA ARG A 495 -9.03 -31.81 -15.48
C ARG A 495 -8.32 -32.62 -14.41
N ASN A 496 -8.92 -33.71 -13.98
CA ASN A 496 -8.38 -34.64 -12.99
C ASN A 496 -8.24 -36.02 -13.63
N GLY A 497 -7.03 -36.33 -14.12
CA GLY A 497 -6.83 -37.47 -15.01
C GLY A 497 -7.59 -37.28 -16.32
N ASP A 498 -8.39 -38.26 -16.72
CA ASP A 498 -9.21 -38.22 -17.93
C ASP A 498 -10.57 -37.55 -17.71
N GLU A 499 -10.95 -37.30 -16.45
CA GLU A 499 -12.24 -36.70 -16.12
C GLU A 499 -12.14 -35.19 -15.94
N LEU A 500 -13.19 -34.53 -16.42
CA LEU A 500 -13.34 -33.09 -16.35
C LEU A 500 -14.43 -32.76 -15.32
N SER A 501 -14.07 -32.10 -14.22
CA SER A 501 -15.00 -31.80 -13.11
C SER A 501 -15.33 -30.31 -12.96
N TRP A 502 -16.47 -30.03 -12.32
CA TRP A 502 -16.91 -28.68 -11.94
C TRP A 502 -16.98 -28.59 -10.42
N ILE A 503 -16.36 -27.57 -9.83
CA ILE A 503 -16.35 -27.35 -8.38
C ILE A 503 -16.97 -25.98 -8.07
N ASN A 504 -18.03 -25.97 -7.27
CA ASN A 504 -18.67 -24.73 -6.84
C ASN A 504 -17.96 -24.14 -5.60
N CYS A 505 -17.19 -23.08 -5.81
CA CYS A 505 -16.43 -22.40 -4.75
C CYS A 505 -17.30 -21.50 -3.87
N THR A 506 -18.48 -21.10 -4.36
CA THR A 506 -19.40 -20.24 -3.62
C THR A 506 -20.29 -21.02 -2.66
N ALA A 507 -20.49 -22.32 -2.92
CA ALA A 507 -21.19 -23.22 -2.00
C ALA A 507 -20.36 -23.56 -0.75
N MET A 508 -19.07 -23.24 -0.74
CA MET A 508 -18.16 -23.49 0.39
C MET A 508 -18.46 -22.58 1.59
N LYS A 509 -17.92 -22.94 2.76
CA LYS A 509 -18.09 -22.16 4.00
C LYS A 509 -17.62 -20.71 3.80
N LYS A 510 -18.50 -19.73 4.08
CA LYS A 510 -18.29 -18.29 3.82
C LYS A 510 -18.12 -17.93 2.34
N GLY A 511 -18.63 -18.74 1.42
CA GLY A 511 -18.62 -18.46 0.00
C GLY A 511 -19.24 -17.11 -0.35
N ARG A 512 -18.67 -16.44 -1.35
CA ARG A 512 -19.02 -15.06 -1.72
C ARG A 512 -19.30 -14.98 -3.21
N GLN A 513 -20.28 -14.15 -3.56
CA GLN A 513 -20.55 -13.85 -4.96
C GLN A 513 -19.51 -12.90 -5.54
N VAL A 514 -19.08 -13.20 -6.76
CA VAL A 514 -18.08 -12.45 -7.52
C VAL A 514 -18.79 -11.59 -8.59
N ALA A 515 -18.26 -10.39 -8.81
CA ALA A 515 -18.76 -9.43 -9.80
C ALA A 515 -17.67 -8.91 -10.75
N SER A 516 -16.39 -9.06 -10.42
CA SER A 516 -15.26 -8.81 -11.32
C SER A 516 -14.04 -9.58 -10.85
N GLY A 517 -13.12 -9.85 -11.77
CA GLY A 517 -11.83 -10.50 -11.49
C GLY A 517 -10.64 -9.59 -11.77
N PRO A 518 -9.43 -10.15 -11.63
CA PRO A 518 -8.19 -9.47 -11.92
C PRO A 518 -7.79 -9.58 -13.41
N PRO A 519 -6.93 -8.68 -13.91
CA PRO A 519 -6.12 -8.96 -15.10
C PRO A 519 -5.35 -10.26 -14.91
N TRP A 520 -5.21 -11.06 -15.97
CA TRP A 520 -4.50 -12.34 -15.90
C TRP A 520 -3.39 -12.39 -16.95
N ASP A 521 -2.50 -11.41 -16.89
CA ASP A 521 -1.49 -11.21 -17.94
C ASP A 521 -0.18 -11.95 -17.65
N GLY A 522 0.01 -12.46 -16.43
CA GLY A 522 1.24 -13.14 -16.01
C GLY A 522 2.51 -12.31 -16.30
N ILE A 523 3.68 -12.92 -16.12
CA ILE A 523 4.90 -12.44 -16.78
C ILE A 523 5.13 -13.42 -17.94
N PRO A 524 5.12 -12.98 -19.21
CA PRO A 524 5.33 -13.87 -20.35
C PRO A 524 6.58 -14.75 -20.15
N GLY A 525 6.44 -16.05 -20.40
CA GLY A 525 7.56 -17.01 -20.34
C GLY A 525 7.94 -17.57 -18.97
N ARG A 526 7.21 -17.24 -17.89
CA ARG A 526 7.53 -17.73 -16.55
C ARG A 526 6.35 -18.41 -15.88
N SER A 527 6.53 -19.67 -15.49
CA SER A 527 5.60 -20.38 -14.61
C SER A 527 5.69 -19.79 -13.20
N GLN A 528 4.56 -19.34 -12.66
CA GLN A 528 4.46 -18.89 -11.28
C GLN A 528 4.71 -20.10 -10.37
N ARG A 529 5.73 -20.02 -9.50
CA ARG A 529 6.00 -21.08 -8.53
C ARG A 529 4.81 -21.17 -7.56
N VAL A 530 4.20 -22.35 -7.47
CA VAL A 530 3.09 -22.63 -6.55
C VAL A 530 3.60 -22.51 -5.11
N THR A 531 3.05 -21.58 -4.33
CA THR A 531 3.37 -21.41 -2.91
C THR A 531 2.25 -21.92 -2.01
N VAL A 532 2.58 -22.15 -0.74
CA VAL A 532 1.62 -22.53 0.32
C VAL A 532 0.63 -21.42 0.67
N GLU A 533 0.84 -20.20 0.15
CA GLU A 533 0.03 -19.03 0.46
C GLU A 533 -0.69 -18.44 -0.77
N ASP A 534 -0.58 -19.05 -1.95
CA ASP A 534 -1.21 -18.52 -3.16
C ASP A 534 -2.72 -18.24 -3.01
N ALA A 535 -3.11 -17.06 -3.46
CA ALA A 535 -4.48 -16.57 -3.40
C ALA A 535 -4.83 -15.77 -4.66
N ILE A 536 -6.10 -15.84 -5.03
CA ILE A 536 -6.68 -15.06 -6.13
C ILE A 536 -7.61 -14.00 -5.55
N PHE A 537 -7.54 -12.79 -6.09
CA PHE A 537 -8.36 -11.68 -5.63
C PHE A 537 -9.52 -11.40 -6.59
N PHE A 538 -10.69 -11.12 -6.01
CA PHE A 538 -11.88 -10.78 -6.77
C PHE A 538 -12.57 -9.56 -6.17
N VAL A 539 -13.49 -8.96 -6.93
CA VAL A 539 -14.39 -7.91 -6.45
C VAL A 539 -15.79 -8.50 -6.35
N ASN A 540 -16.42 -8.34 -5.18
CA ASN A 540 -17.81 -8.78 -5.00
C ASN A 540 -18.83 -7.76 -5.53
N LYS A 541 -20.11 -8.14 -5.60
CA LYS A 541 -21.20 -7.24 -6.04
C LYS A 541 -21.29 -5.93 -5.23
N LYS A 542 -20.86 -5.94 -3.97
CA LYS A 542 -20.84 -4.76 -3.09
C LYS A 542 -19.62 -3.85 -3.32
N GLY A 543 -18.71 -4.19 -4.24
CA GLY A 543 -17.49 -3.43 -4.51
C GLY A 543 -16.45 -3.52 -3.40
N ARG A 544 -16.34 -4.69 -2.74
CA ARG A 544 -15.26 -5.02 -1.79
C ARG A 544 -14.30 -6.04 -2.40
N LEU A 545 -13.04 -5.95 -2.00
CA LEU A 545 -12.00 -6.92 -2.35
C LEU A 545 -12.21 -8.18 -1.50
N ILE A 546 -12.17 -9.33 -2.16
CA ILE A 546 -12.23 -10.64 -1.49
C ILE A 546 -11.05 -11.47 -1.96
N GLN A 547 -10.40 -12.13 -1.00
CA GLN A 547 -9.29 -13.03 -1.24
C GLN A 547 -9.80 -14.47 -1.19
N PHE A 548 -9.44 -15.25 -2.20
CA PHE A 548 -9.70 -16.68 -2.28
C PHE A 548 -8.37 -17.44 -2.26
N THR A 549 -8.04 -18.04 -1.13
CA THR A 549 -6.83 -18.87 -1.00
C THR A 549 -7.01 -20.14 -1.82
N VAL A 550 -6.08 -20.41 -2.74
CA VAL A 550 -6.08 -21.56 -3.66
C VAL A 550 -4.96 -22.56 -3.37
N ALA A 551 -3.96 -22.15 -2.59
CA ALA A 551 -2.81 -22.97 -2.21
C ALA A 551 -3.22 -24.34 -1.66
N LEU A 552 -2.58 -25.39 -2.19
CA LEU A 552 -2.77 -26.78 -1.78
C LEU A 552 -4.24 -27.25 -1.70
N ARG A 553 -5.14 -26.67 -2.51
CA ARG A 553 -6.60 -26.92 -2.47
C ARG A 553 -7.27 -26.61 -1.11
N LYS A 554 -6.63 -25.81 -0.25
CA LYS A 554 -7.21 -25.36 1.04
C LYS A 554 -8.06 -24.10 0.83
N PHE A 555 -9.18 -24.25 0.14
CA PHE A 555 -10.03 -23.14 -0.26
C PHE A 555 -10.58 -22.36 0.93
N LYS A 556 -10.26 -21.06 1.00
CA LYS A 556 -10.72 -20.16 2.06
C LYS A 556 -11.03 -18.78 1.52
N TRP A 557 -12.19 -18.25 1.91
CA TRP A 557 -12.62 -16.90 1.61
C TRP A 557 -12.28 -15.93 2.74
N LYS A 558 -11.71 -14.78 2.39
CA LYS A 558 -11.46 -13.63 3.29
C LYS A 558 -12.04 -12.35 2.68
N ASP A 559 -12.62 -11.48 3.51
CA ASP A 559 -13.10 -10.15 3.12
C ASP A 559 -12.00 -9.13 3.42
N CYS A 560 -11.40 -8.58 2.37
CA CYS A 560 -10.36 -7.56 2.47
C CYS A 560 -10.95 -6.14 2.53
N GLN A 561 -12.29 -6.03 2.60
CA GLN A 561 -13.03 -4.77 2.65
C GLN A 561 -12.80 -3.90 1.40
N SER A 562 -13.12 -2.61 1.51
CA SER A 562 -12.85 -1.60 0.47
C SER A 562 -12.17 -0.40 1.13
N PRO A 563 -11.54 0.50 0.35
CA PRO A 563 -11.11 1.79 0.86
C PRO A 563 -12.23 2.51 1.63
N ARG A 564 -11.86 3.31 2.63
CA ARG A 564 -12.84 3.98 3.51
C ARG A 564 -13.72 4.99 2.77
N ASP A 565 -13.21 5.57 1.68
CA ASP A 565 -13.83 6.66 0.92
C ASP A 565 -14.53 6.20 -0.37
N THR A 566 -14.37 4.95 -0.80
CA THR A 566 -14.97 4.46 -2.05
C THR A 566 -15.13 2.94 -2.09
N ARG A 567 -16.04 2.48 -2.94
CA ARG A 567 -16.09 1.08 -3.38
C ARG A 567 -15.10 0.86 -4.53
N ILE A 568 -14.69 -0.40 -4.70
CA ILE A 568 -13.79 -0.82 -5.76
C ILE A 568 -14.58 -0.94 -7.07
N ALA A 569 -13.99 -0.41 -8.15
CA ALA A 569 -14.44 -0.64 -9.51
C ALA A 569 -13.71 -1.86 -10.09
N PHE A 570 -12.38 -1.82 -10.22
CA PHE A 570 -11.59 -2.89 -10.84
C PHE A 570 -10.28 -3.14 -10.10
N ILE A 571 -9.78 -4.36 -10.25
CA ILE A 571 -8.40 -4.72 -9.90
C ILE A 571 -7.54 -4.36 -11.11
N VAL A 572 -6.48 -3.61 -10.87
CA VAL A 572 -5.51 -3.13 -11.85
C VAL A 572 -4.33 -4.07 -11.96
N ASP A 573 -3.90 -4.64 -10.84
CA ASP A 573 -2.83 -5.61 -10.74
C ASP A 573 -3.06 -6.50 -9.50
N GLN A 574 -2.68 -7.78 -9.60
CA GLN A 574 -2.71 -8.75 -8.51
C GLN A 574 -1.32 -9.34 -8.30
N GLU A 575 -0.48 -8.65 -7.54
CA GLU A 575 0.83 -9.13 -7.13
C GLU A 575 1.84 -9.36 -8.29
N VAL A 576 1.57 -8.87 -9.52
CA VAL A 576 2.52 -8.97 -10.65
C VAL A 576 3.54 -7.84 -10.59
N PHE A 577 3.07 -6.61 -10.36
CA PHE A 577 3.96 -5.46 -10.24
C PHE A 577 4.72 -5.50 -8.92
N ARG A 578 4.01 -5.74 -7.81
CA ARG A 578 4.56 -5.81 -6.45
C ARG A 578 4.02 -7.00 -5.68
N MET A 579 4.90 -7.86 -5.17
CA MET A 579 4.49 -9.01 -4.35
C MET A 579 3.69 -8.56 -3.11
N ASN A 580 2.65 -9.31 -2.75
CA ASN A 580 1.73 -9.01 -1.64
C ASN A 580 0.93 -7.69 -1.76
N ILE A 581 1.01 -6.99 -2.88
CA ILE A 581 0.25 -5.77 -3.14
C ILE A 581 -0.77 -6.01 -4.26
N VAL A 582 -1.99 -5.55 -4.02
CA VAL A 582 -3.06 -5.55 -5.00
C VAL A 582 -3.44 -4.11 -5.32
N PHE A 583 -3.26 -3.70 -6.57
CA PHE A 583 -3.67 -2.36 -7.02
C PHE A 583 -5.10 -2.38 -7.52
N VAL A 584 -5.89 -1.38 -7.14
CA VAL A 584 -7.29 -1.27 -7.52
C VAL A 584 -7.67 0.17 -7.86
N VAL A 585 -8.63 0.33 -8.77
CA VAL A 585 -9.27 1.61 -9.04
C VAL A 585 -10.59 1.69 -8.29
N GLY A 586 -10.77 2.76 -7.52
CA GLY A 586 -12.03 3.08 -6.87
C GLY A 586 -13.07 3.59 -7.86
N ARG A 587 -14.37 3.51 -7.51
CA ARG A 587 -15.45 4.11 -8.32
C ARG A 587 -15.32 5.63 -8.50
N ASN A 588 -14.54 6.28 -7.66
CA ASN A 588 -14.14 7.68 -7.75
C ASN A 588 -12.97 7.94 -8.72
N GLY A 589 -12.53 6.94 -9.50
CA GLY A 589 -11.47 7.06 -10.49
C GLY A 589 -10.07 7.25 -9.92
N ARG A 590 -9.86 6.91 -8.64
CA ARG A 590 -8.55 7.01 -7.97
C ARG A 590 -7.88 5.67 -7.76
N LEU A 591 -6.55 5.66 -7.80
CA LEU A 591 -5.74 4.47 -7.54
C LEU A 591 -5.52 4.22 -6.04
N TYR A 592 -5.76 2.99 -5.63
CA TYR A 592 -5.50 2.48 -4.28
C TYR A 592 -4.67 1.20 -4.36
N GLN A 593 -3.96 0.91 -3.28
CA GLN A 593 -3.32 -0.38 -3.09
C GLN A 593 -3.82 -1.02 -1.79
N TYR A 594 -3.96 -2.34 -1.81
CA TYR A 594 -4.19 -3.17 -0.63
C TYR A 594 -2.92 -3.96 -0.35
N ASN A 595 -2.43 -3.84 0.88
CA ASN A 595 -1.31 -4.64 1.35
C ASN A 595 -1.85 -5.90 2.02
N ARG A 596 -1.51 -7.06 1.46
CA ARG A 596 -1.99 -8.37 1.92
C ARG A 596 -1.47 -8.75 3.31
N ILE A 597 -0.26 -8.30 3.67
CA ILE A 597 0.38 -8.59 4.95
C ILE A 597 -0.24 -7.72 6.05
N THR A 598 -0.31 -6.41 5.82
CA THR A 598 -0.79 -5.45 6.82
C THR A 598 -2.31 -5.32 6.86
N GLU A 599 -2.99 -5.79 5.82
CA GLU A 599 -4.42 -5.61 5.57
C GLU A 599 -4.86 -4.14 5.44
N LEU A 600 -3.92 -3.23 5.21
CA LEU A 600 -4.17 -1.80 5.09
C LEU A 600 -4.44 -1.38 3.65
N TRP A 601 -5.26 -0.34 3.53
CA TRP A 601 -5.55 0.34 2.27
C TRP A 601 -4.77 1.64 2.21
N HIS A 602 -4.02 1.84 1.11
CA HIS A 602 -3.31 3.07 0.83
C HIS A 602 -3.84 3.72 -0.45
N LYS A 603 -3.86 5.04 -0.46
CA LYS A 603 -4.36 5.85 -1.59
C LYS A 603 -3.20 6.59 -2.21
N HIS A 604 -2.99 6.40 -3.51
CA HIS A 604 -1.91 7.08 -4.22
C HIS A 604 -2.23 8.55 -4.46
N ARG A 605 -1.18 9.38 -4.44
CA ARG A 605 -1.30 10.79 -4.79
C ARG A 605 -1.54 10.86 -6.30
N GLN A 606 -2.73 11.32 -6.68
CA GLN A 606 -3.16 11.46 -8.06
C GLN A 606 -3.61 12.90 -8.27
N SER A 607 -3.31 13.49 -9.43
CA SER A 607 -3.80 14.82 -9.77
C SER A 607 -5.32 14.85 -9.72
N PRO A 608 -5.96 15.92 -9.21
CA PRO A 608 -7.42 16.05 -9.20
C PRO A 608 -8.06 15.98 -10.60
N HIS A 609 -7.30 16.32 -11.64
CA HIS A 609 -7.77 16.31 -13.04
C HIS A 609 -7.64 14.96 -13.72
N LEU A 610 -6.73 14.12 -13.23
CA LEU A 610 -6.56 12.78 -13.72
C LEU A 610 -7.64 11.91 -13.09
N VAL A 611 -8.62 11.46 -13.86
CA VAL A 611 -9.64 10.50 -13.43
C VAL A 611 -9.44 9.22 -14.23
N LEU A 612 -9.26 8.10 -13.54
CA LEU A 612 -9.05 6.80 -14.17
C LEU A 612 -10.38 6.20 -14.60
N SER A 613 -10.38 5.59 -15.78
CA SER A 613 -11.53 4.83 -16.28
C SER A 613 -11.79 3.60 -15.42
N ARG A 614 -13.02 3.11 -15.51
CA ARG A 614 -13.46 1.91 -14.80
C ARG A 614 -13.12 0.65 -15.61
N ASN A 615 -11.84 0.51 -15.96
CA ASN A 615 -11.30 -0.66 -16.66
C ASN A 615 -10.16 -1.28 -15.83
N PRO A 616 -9.91 -2.60 -15.96
CA PRO A 616 -8.66 -3.20 -15.50
C PRO A 616 -7.44 -2.51 -16.12
N GLY A 617 -6.27 -2.64 -15.49
CA GLY A 617 -5.00 -2.20 -16.06
C GLY A 617 -4.08 -3.37 -16.40
N THR A 618 -2.84 -3.02 -16.70
CA THR A 618 -1.75 -3.94 -17.04
C THR A 618 -0.51 -3.59 -16.24
N ALA A 619 0.02 -4.56 -15.50
CA ALA A 619 1.32 -4.45 -14.86
C ALA A 619 2.44 -4.81 -15.85
N ALA A 620 3.50 -4.02 -15.83
CA ALA A 620 4.72 -4.25 -16.60
C ALA A 620 5.90 -4.31 -15.64
N ARG A 621 6.59 -5.44 -15.64
CA ARG A 621 7.77 -5.65 -14.81
C ARG A 621 8.83 -6.38 -15.62
N PRO A 622 10.05 -5.83 -15.78
CA PRO A 622 11.10 -6.48 -16.57
C PRO A 622 11.50 -7.86 -16.02
N SER A 623 11.53 -8.01 -14.70
CA SER A 623 11.81 -9.28 -14.03
C SER A 623 11.29 -9.27 -12.60
N LEU A 624 11.05 -10.45 -12.01
CA LEU A 624 10.73 -10.60 -10.57
C LEU A 624 11.81 -10.02 -9.64
N GLN A 625 13.03 -9.84 -10.15
CA GLN A 625 14.15 -9.26 -9.41
C GLN A 625 14.29 -7.75 -9.64
N SER A 626 13.58 -7.16 -10.61
CA SER A 626 13.58 -5.72 -10.81
C SER A 626 12.62 -5.08 -9.82
N LEU A 627 13.06 -4.03 -9.11
CA LEU A 627 12.15 -3.18 -8.35
C LEU A 627 11.47 -2.16 -9.24
N SER A 628 12.01 -1.88 -10.41
CA SER A 628 11.43 -0.92 -11.34
C SER A 628 10.34 -1.56 -12.17
N GLY A 629 9.33 -0.78 -12.51
CA GLY A 629 8.30 -1.17 -13.46
C GLY A 629 7.11 -0.22 -13.40
N SER A 630 6.04 -0.62 -14.07
CA SER A 630 4.97 0.31 -14.43
C SER A 630 3.61 -0.35 -14.36
N ILE A 631 2.61 0.47 -14.06
CA ILE A 631 1.20 0.09 -14.16
C ILE A 631 0.54 0.98 -15.22
N PHE A 632 0.01 0.35 -16.27
CA PHE A 632 -0.68 1.02 -17.35
C PHE A 632 -2.20 0.96 -17.14
N MET A 633 -2.85 2.11 -17.27
CA MET A 633 -4.29 2.31 -17.08
C MET A 633 -4.82 3.27 -18.14
N ILE A 634 -6.14 3.33 -18.29
CA ILE A 634 -6.81 4.26 -19.21
C ILE A 634 -7.51 5.35 -18.39
N SER A 635 -7.37 6.61 -18.76
CA SER A 635 -8.13 7.73 -18.17
C SER A 635 -9.59 7.69 -18.61
N GLU A 636 -10.48 8.36 -17.88
CA GLU A 636 -11.89 8.51 -18.25
C GLU A 636 -12.07 9.24 -19.59
N SER A 637 -11.11 10.09 -19.96
CA SER A 637 -11.04 10.74 -21.28
C SER A 637 -10.55 9.84 -22.42
N GLY A 638 -10.17 8.58 -22.13
CA GLY A 638 -9.70 7.63 -23.14
C GLY A 638 -8.21 7.74 -23.49
N GLY A 639 -7.39 8.36 -22.64
CA GLY A 639 -5.93 8.42 -22.80
C GLY A 639 -5.20 7.32 -22.02
N LEU A 640 -4.01 6.93 -22.47
CA LEU A 640 -3.14 6.01 -21.75
C LEU A 640 -2.37 6.74 -20.65
N VAL A 641 -2.34 6.15 -19.46
CA VAL A 641 -1.68 6.68 -18.26
C VAL A 641 -0.81 5.59 -17.67
N GLU A 642 0.38 5.98 -17.23
CA GLU A 642 1.35 5.11 -16.59
C GLU A 642 1.62 5.61 -15.17
N TYR A 643 1.63 4.68 -14.21
CA TYR A 643 2.15 4.91 -12.87
C TYR A 643 3.44 4.10 -12.73
N HIS A 644 4.58 4.78 -12.78
CA HIS A 644 5.92 4.20 -12.88
C HIS A 644 6.64 4.30 -11.54
N TRP A 645 7.41 3.28 -11.19
CA TRP A 645 8.36 3.32 -10.09
C TRP A 645 9.77 3.08 -10.58
N SER A 646 10.68 3.96 -10.15
CA SER A 646 12.12 3.74 -10.21
C SER A 646 12.75 3.92 -8.83
N SER A 647 13.87 3.25 -8.59
CA SER A 647 14.61 3.40 -7.33
C SER A 647 15.27 4.78 -7.14
N GLN A 648 15.41 5.57 -8.22
CA GLN A 648 16.09 6.86 -8.20
C GLN A 648 15.10 8.04 -8.06
N ASP A 649 13.97 7.95 -8.76
CA ASP A 649 12.98 9.03 -8.85
C ASP A 649 11.70 8.73 -8.06
N GLY A 650 11.53 7.49 -7.60
CA GLY A 650 10.37 7.04 -6.85
C GLY A 650 9.15 6.88 -7.76
N TRP A 651 7.96 7.14 -7.21
CA TRP A 651 6.71 7.04 -7.93
C TRP A 651 6.43 8.27 -8.79
N GLU A 652 6.16 8.06 -10.07
CA GLU A 652 5.79 9.11 -11.02
C GLU A 652 4.55 8.74 -11.84
N TRP A 653 3.75 9.78 -12.16
CA TRP A 653 2.64 9.67 -13.10
C TRP A 653 3.06 10.20 -14.45
N VAL A 654 2.85 9.40 -15.50
CA VAL A 654 3.15 9.75 -16.88
C VAL A 654 1.89 9.63 -17.73
N GLU A 655 1.46 10.74 -18.33
CA GLU A 655 0.32 10.75 -19.26
C GLU A 655 0.83 10.58 -20.70
N HIS A 656 0.55 9.41 -21.30
CA HIS A 656 0.92 9.11 -22.69
C HIS A 656 -0.07 9.66 -23.71
N GLY A 657 -1.31 9.95 -23.26
CA GLY A 657 -2.38 10.44 -24.13
C GLY A 657 -2.89 9.38 -25.09
N THR A 658 -3.31 9.81 -26.28
CA THR A 658 -3.86 8.96 -27.34
C THR A 658 -2.90 8.89 -28.54
N PRO A 659 -3.00 7.85 -29.40
CA PRO A 659 -2.19 7.76 -30.62
C PRO A 659 -2.45 8.93 -31.58
N TYR A 660 -3.72 9.34 -31.71
CA TYR A 660 -4.15 10.47 -32.53
C TYR A 660 -5.21 11.29 -31.79
N ARG A 661 -5.39 12.57 -32.17
CA ARG A 661 -6.32 13.50 -31.48
C ARG A 661 -7.79 13.05 -31.51
N ASP A 662 -8.21 12.39 -32.59
CA ASP A 662 -9.61 11.99 -32.80
C ASP A 662 -9.89 10.52 -32.43
N VAL A 663 -8.89 9.82 -31.85
CA VAL A 663 -9.00 8.42 -31.45
C VAL A 663 -8.92 8.34 -29.94
N ALA A 664 -10.01 7.95 -29.29
CA ALA A 664 -10.02 7.59 -27.87
C ALA A 664 -9.66 6.11 -27.73
N LEU A 665 -8.91 5.76 -26.69
CA LEU A 665 -8.66 4.35 -26.38
C LEU A 665 -9.90 3.74 -25.74
N VAL A 666 -10.33 2.60 -26.29
CA VAL A 666 -11.53 1.87 -25.88
C VAL A 666 -11.15 0.50 -25.32
N GLY A 667 -11.69 0.16 -24.15
CA GLY A 667 -11.38 -1.08 -23.45
C GLY A 667 -10.18 -0.98 -22.49
N ALA A 668 -9.80 -2.12 -21.91
CA ALA A 668 -8.64 -2.23 -21.03
C ALA A 668 -7.34 -2.37 -21.84
N PRO A 669 -6.20 -1.89 -21.32
CA PRO A 669 -4.92 -2.10 -21.97
C PRO A 669 -4.61 -3.61 -22.05
N GLY A 670 -3.95 -4.01 -23.12
CA GLY A 670 -3.51 -5.38 -23.34
C GLY A 670 -2.32 -5.79 -22.47
N PRO A 671 -1.87 -7.05 -22.57
CA PRO A 671 -0.68 -7.52 -21.88
C PRO A 671 0.57 -6.73 -22.30
N CYS A 672 1.53 -6.63 -21.39
CA CYS A 672 2.81 -6.00 -21.65
C CYS A 672 3.86 -7.03 -22.09
N PHE A 673 4.58 -6.73 -23.16
CA PHE A 673 5.69 -7.52 -23.69
C PHE A 673 7.02 -6.80 -23.44
N ASP A 674 8.05 -7.58 -23.15
CA ASP A 674 9.43 -7.12 -22.92
C ASP A 674 9.55 -5.96 -21.89
N GLY A 675 8.55 -5.82 -21.01
CA GLY A 675 8.42 -4.73 -20.03
C GLY A 675 8.27 -3.31 -20.61
N THR A 676 8.17 -3.17 -21.94
CA THR A 676 8.29 -1.86 -22.62
C THR A 676 7.32 -1.68 -23.79
N GLN A 677 6.48 -2.67 -24.07
CA GLN A 677 5.51 -2.62 -25.18
C GLN A 677 4.13 -3.07 -24.71
N LEU A 678 3.08 -2.38 -25.13
CA LEU A 678 1.70 -2.78 -24.88
C LEU A 678 0.81 -2.48 -26.08
N PHE A 679 -0.28 -3.23 -26.18
CA PHE A 679 -1.29 -3.07 -27.23
C PHE A 679 -2.57 -2.47 -26.64
N VAL A 680 -3.16 -1.53 -27.37
CA VAL A 680 -4.42 -0.87 -27.03
C VAL A 680 -5.31 -0.77 -28.26
N ILE A 681 -6.60 -0.62 -28.04
CA ILE A 681 -7.61 -0.58 -29.09
C ILE A 681 -8.17 0.83 -29.17
N GLY A 682 -8.23 1.40 -30.38
CA GLY A 682 -8.81 2.72 -30.62
C GLY A 682 -10.31 2.66 -30.90
N SER A 683 -11.01 3.78 -30.68
CA SER A 683 -12.43 3.95 -30.98
C SER A 683 -12.79 3.78 -32.45
N ASP A 684 -11.79 3.82 -33.34
CA ASP A 684 -11.87 3.55 -34.77
C ASP A 684 -11.92 2.05 -35.11
N GLY A 685 -11.62 1.18 -34.15
CA GLY A 685 -11.52 -0.28 -34.30
C GLY A 685 -10.13 -0.78 -34.70
N ASN A 686 -9.10 0.08 -34.64
CA ASN A 686 -7.72 -0.27 -34.97
C ASN A 686 -6.90 -0.63 -33.72
N VAL A 687 -5.88 -1.45 -33.92
CA VAL A 687 -4.89 -1.81 -32.90
C VAL A 687 -3.71 -0.84 -32.97
N TYR A 688 -3.32 -0.34 -31.80
CA TYR A 688 -2.18 0.53 -31.61
C TYR A 688 -1.20 -0.09 -30.62
N ARG A 689 0.09 -0.04 -30.95
CA ARG A 689 1.19 -0.43 -30.07
C ARG A 689 1.84 0.81 -29.48
N ARG A 690 1.89 0.89 -28.15
CA ARG A 690 2.74 1.83 -27.41
C ARG A 690 4.02 1.12 -27.02
N HIS A 691 5.17 1.61 -27.46
CA HIS A 691 6.46 0.97 -27.17
C HIS A 691 7.56 1.99 -26.89
N SER A 692 8.53 1.63 -26.05
CA SER A 692 9.71 2.44 -25.74
C SER A 692 10.92 1.93 -26.52
N ASP A 693 11.68 2.85 -27.12
CA ASP A 693 12.97 2.55 -27.76
C ASP A 693 14.18 2.82 -26.84
N GLY A 694 13.93 2.94 -25.53
CA GLY A 694 14.95 3.26 -24.52
C GLY A 694 15.24 4.75 -24.36
N ARG A 695 14.74 5.63 -25.25
CA ARG A 695 14.85 7.09 -25.11
C ARG A 695 13.51 7.80 -25.16
N THR A 696 12.58 7.30 -25.97
CA THR A 696 11.28 7.91 -26.19
C THR A 696 10.21 6.85 -26.41
N TRP A 697 9.01 7.17 -25.96
CA TRP A 697 7.86 6.34 -26.23
C TRP A 697 7.22 6.70 -27.57
N LYS A 698 6.92 5.69 -28.40
CA LYS A 698 6.35 5.82 -29.75
C LYS A 698 5.02 5.07 -29.91
N TRP A 699 4.16 5.59 -30.78
CA TRP A 699 2.91 4.96 -31.19
C TRP A 699 3.08 4.35 -32.58
N THR A 700 2.67 3.09 -32.76
CA THR A 700 2.60 2.42 -34.06
C THR A 700 1.19 1.88 -34.26
N SER A 701 0.61 2.08 -35.44
CA SER A 701 -0.70 1.50 -35.78
C SER A 701 -0.50 0.19 -36.55
N HIS A 702 -1.22 -0.85 -36.17
CA HIS A 702 -1.30 -2.13 -36.89
C HIS A 702 -2.64 -2.30 -37.63
N GLY A 703 -3.49 -1.26 -37.63
CA GLY A 703 -4.82 -1.32 -38.24
C GLY A 703 -5.69 -2.42 -37.64
N HIS A 704 -6.52 -3.03 -38.47
CA HIS A 704 -7.28 -4.26 -38.18
C HIS A 704 -6.88 -5.33 -39.21
N PRO A 705 -7.09 -6.63 -38.94
CA PRO A 705 -6.78 -7.65 -39.93
C PRO A 705 -7.64 -7.41 -41.18
N THR A 706 -7.07 -7.69 -42.35
CA THR A 706 -7.79 -7.69 -43.63
C THR A 706 -7.63 -9.05 -44.27
N GLU A 707 -8.72 -9.67 -44.73
CA GLU A 707 -8.66 -10.83 -45.61
C GLU A 707 -7.96 -10.45 -46.93
N GLN A 708 -6.65 -10.62 -47.02
CA GLN A 708 -5.93 -10.59 -48.29
C GLN A 708 -5.41 -11.99 -48.62
N ASN A 709 -5.90 -12.49 -49.77
CA ASN A 709 -5.24 -13.52 -50.54
C ASN A 709 -3.76 -13.14 -50.69
N SER A 710 -2.88 -13.97 -50.15
CA SER A 710 -1.48 -13.98 -50.51
C SER A 710 -1.37 -14.25 -52.00
N ASP A 711 -1.10 -13.22 -52.79
CA ASP A 711 -0.21 -13.23 -53.96
C ASP A 711 -0.37 -11.93 -54.75
N SER A 712 0.43 -10.91 -54.42
CA SER A 712 1.02 -10.02 -55.44
C SER A 712 2.17 -9.22 -54.81
N GLU A 713 3.39 -9.70 -55.01
CA GLU A 713 4.57 -8.84 -55.03
C GLU A 713 4.48 -7.87 -56.23
N GLY A 714 4.95 -6.64 -56.04
CA GLY A 714 5.26 -5.71 -57.15
C GLY A 714 4.36 -4.48 -57.20
N GLY A 715 4.87 -3.34 -56.71
CA GLY A 715 4.15 -2.08 -56.76
C GLY A 715 4.03 -1.46 -58.15
N GLN A 716 2.98 -0.65 -58.37
CA GLN A 716 3.11 0.67 -58.97
C GLN A 716 1.81 1.49 -58.91
N GLU A 717 2.02 2.76 -58.62
CA GLU A 717 1.26 3.98 -58.84
C GLU A 717 -0.09 3.95 -59.61
N ARG A 718 -1.01 4.74 -59.06
CA ARG A 718 -2.18 5.40 -59.68
C ARG A 718 -2.10 5.58 -61.21
N ARG A 719 -3.14 5.14 -61.94
CA ARG A 719 -3.85 5.97 -62.94
C ARG A 719 -5.19 5.35 -63.38
N ASP A 720 -6.09 6.28 -63.66
CA ASP A 720 -7.48 6.18 -64.10
C ASP A 720 -7.62 5.61 -65.54
N GLY A 721 -8.78 5.03 -65.89
CA GLY A 721 -9.14 4.75 -67.28
C GLY A 721 -9.87 3.43 -67.58
N ARG A 722 -11.19 3.53 -67.77
CA ARG A 722 -12.11 2.55 -68.40
C ARG A 722 -11.54 1.94 -69.69
N VAL A 723 -11.84 0.67 -70.00
CA VAL A 723 -12.49 0.18 -71.24
C VAL A 723 -12.91 -1.29 -71.04
N CYS A 724 -14.17 -1.61 -71.37
CA CYS A 724 -14.71 -2.96 -71.53
C CYS A 724 -14.47 -3.46 -72.96
N ALA A 725 -14.15 -4.74 -73.16
CA ALA A 725 -14.40 -5.43 -74.44
C ALA A 725 -14.60 -6.94 -74.23
N VAL A 726 -15.58 -7.45 -74.97
CA VAL A 726 -16.19 -8.79 -74.96
C VAL A 726 -15.47 -9.70 -75.96
N GLY A 727 -15.44 -11.02 -75.69
CA GLY A 727 -15.02 -12.02 -76.67
C GLY A 727 -14.95 -13.48 -76.16
N ASP A 728 -16.10 -14.06 -75.78
CA ASP A 728 -16.64 -15.40 -76.11
C ASP A 728 -15.84 -16.73 -76.01
N PRO A 729 -16.52 -17.89 -75.87
CA PRO A 729 -16.22 -18.92 -74.85
C PRO A 729 -15.90 -20.34 -75.40
N MET A 730 -15.26 -21.21 -74.59
CA MET A 730 -15.51 -22.68 -74.55
C MET A 730 -14.69 -23.43 -73.45
N PRO A 731 -14.97 -24.69 -73.07
CA PRO A 731 -15.57 -24.99 -71.77
C PRO A 731 -14.78 -25.96 -70.84
N ALA A 732 -15.14 -25.87 -69.56
CA ALA A 732 -15.26 -26.89 -68.50
C ALA A 732 -14.20 -28.00 -68.34
N ASN A 733 -13.59 -28.02 -67.13
CA ASN A 733 -13.60 -29.10 -66.10
C ASN A 733 -12.19 -29.23 -65.47
N TYR A 734 -11.94 -29.22 -64.16
CA TYR A 734 -12.69 -29.38 -62.90
C TYR A 734 -12.02 -28.47 -61.84
N GLU A 735 -12.71 -28.14 -60.74
CA GLU A 735 -12.24 -27.37 -59.56
C GLU A 735 -12.51 -25.85 -59.50
N ALA A 736 -13.74 -25.43 -59.83
CA ALA A 736 -14.25 -24.12 -59.43
C ALA A 736 -15.69 -24.23 -58.94
N TYR A 737 -15.88 -24.79 -57.74
CA TYR A 737 -17.20 -24.89 -57.12
C TYR A 737 -17.19 -24.61 -55.62
N TYR A 738 -16.42 -23.63 -55.14
CA TYR A 738 -16.67 -22.96 -53.84
C TYR A 738 -16.28 -21.47 -53.83
N SER A 739 -16.33 -20.82 -54.99
CA SER A 739 -16.13 -19.37 -55.11
C SER A 739 -17.44 -18.74 -55.57
N ASN A 740 -18.40 -18.59 -54.65
CA ASN A 740 -19.31 -17.44 -54.72
C ASN A 740 -20.09 -17.19 -53.43
N SER A 741 -19.89 -15.97 -52.94
CA SER A 741 -20.85 -15.10 -52.26
C SER A 741 -21.44 -15.53 -50.92
N PHE A 742 -20.73 -15.18 -49.84
CA PHE A 742 -21.33 -14.52 -48.67
C PHE A 742 -20.41 -13.39 -48.16
N ALA A 743 -20.12 -12.42 -49.03
CA ALA A 743 -19.55 -11.14 -48.62
C ALA A 743 -20.68 -10.23 -48.07
N GLY A 744 -21.30 -10.63 -46.96
CA GLY A 744 -22.39 -9.89 -46.33
C GLY A 744 -22.25 -9.88 -44.82
N ASN A 745 -21.70 -8.77 -44.28
CA ASN A 745 -21.61 -8.40 -42.86
C ASN A 745 -20.52 -9.05 -41.97
N CYS A 746 -19.37 -9.45 -42.53
CA CYS A 746 -18.19 -9.68 -41.69
C CYS A 746 -17.48 -8.35 -41.41
N ASN A 747 -17.29 -8.05 -40.13
CA ASN A 747 -16.71 -6.78 -39.68
C ASN A 747 -15.38 -7.08 -38.99
N GLU A 748 -14.31 -6.85 -39.74
CA GLU A 748 -12.94 -7.15 -39.35
C GLU A 748 -12.38 -6.16 -38.30
N LYS A 749 -13.13 -5.11 -37.97
CA LYS A 749 -12.69 -4.18 -36.91
C LYS A 749 -12.59 -4.89 -35.58
N VAL A 750 -11.61 -4.48 -34.79
CA VAL A 750 -11.39 -5.04 -33.46
C VAL A 750 -12.49 -4.55 -32.51
N ALA A 751 -13.04 -5.48 -31.71
CA ALA A 751 -14.01 -5.17 -30.68
C ALA A 751 -13.32 -4.51 -29.46
N PRO A 752 -14.01 -3.70 -28.66
CA PRO A 752 -13.45 -3.07 -27.45
C PRO A 752 -13.34 -4.08 -26.28
N ILE A 753 -12.78 -5.25 -26.56
CA ILE A 753 -12.61 -6.38 -25.65
C ILE A 753 -11.12 -6.49 -25.38
N ARG A 754 -10.76 -6.70 -24.10
CA ARG A 754 -9.35 -6.76 -23.70
C ARG A 754 -8.62 -7.87 -24.47
N PRO A 755 -7.50 -7.56 -25.14
CA PRO A 755 -6.69 -8.58 -25.81
C PRO A 755 -5.93 -9.42 -24.79
N ILE A 756 -5.58 -10.65 -25.17
CA ILE A 756 -4.95 -11.63 -24.27
C ILE A 756 -3.65 -12.18 -24.86
N PRO A 757 -2.64 -12.47 -24.01
CA PRO A 757 -1.40 -13.06 -24.47
C PRO A 757 -1.63 -14.55 -24.78
N PHE A 758 -1.29 -14.99 -25.98
CA PHE A 758 -1.37 -16.39 -26.38
C PHE A 758 -0.04 -17.12 -26.18
N SER A 759 1.06 -16.43 -26.44
CA SER A 759 2.43 -16.81 -26.10
C SER A 759 3.31 -15.58 -25.98
N GLU A 760 4.61 -15.74 -25.75
CA GLU A 760 5.57 -14.64 -25.62
C GLU A 760 5.62 -13.73 -26.85
N ASN A 761 5.24 -14.25 -28.02
CA ASN A 761 5.32 -13.55 -29.30
C ASN A 761 3.95 -13.42 -29.99
N SER A 762 2.84 -13.67 -29.29
CA SER A 762 1.50 -13.70 -29.90
C SER A 762 0.41 -13.11 -28.99
N VAL A 763 -0.47 -12.30 -29.57
CA VAL A 763 -1.65 -11.71 -28.93
C VAL A 763 -2.90 -12.04 -29.72
N ILE A 764 -3.97 -12.39 -29.01
CA ILE A 764 -5.28 -12.64 -29.59
C ILE A 764 -6.22 -11.47 -29.31
N PHE A 765 -6.90 -11.01 -30.36
CA PHE A 765 -7.92 -9.99 -30.36
C PHE A 765 -9.27 -10.60 -30.76
N GLU A 766 -10.37 -10.04 -30.24
CA GLU A 766 -11.71 -10.38 -30.70
C GLU A 766 -12.20 -9.33 -31.69
N LEU A 767 -12.78 -9.77 -32.80
CA LEU A 767 -13.35 -8.90 -33.83
C LEU A 767 -14.81 -8.58 -33.53
N GLN A 768 -15.34 -7.50 -34.13
CA GLN A 768 -16.73 -7.07 -33.93
C GLN A 768 -17.76 -8.07 -34.46
N ASP A 769 -17.35 -8.98 -35.33
CA ASP A 769 -18.15 -10.11 -35.83
C ASP A 769 -17.98 -11.41 -35.02
N GLY A 770 -17.29 -11.35 -33.89
CA GLY A 770 -17.08 -12.47 -32.96
C GLY A 770 -16.02 -13.49 -33.39
N ARG A 771 -15.30 -13.26 -34.49
CA ARG A 771 -14.09 -14.03 -34.84
C ARG A 771 -12.91 -13.61 -33.98
N LEU A 772 -11.86 -14.42 -33.94
CA LEU A 772 -10.61 -14.09 -33.25
C LEU A 772 -9.52 -13.76 -34.28
N ALA A 773 -8.61 -12.85 -33.95
CA ALA A 773 -7.47 -12.51 -34.79
C ALA A 773 -6.17 -12.60 -33.99
N GLU A 774 -5.17 -13.22 -34.59
CA GLU A 774 -3.84 -13.38 -33.99
C GLU A 774 -2.87 -12.37 -34.58
N LEU A 775 -2.25 -11.56 -33.72
CA LEU A 775 -1.12 -10.70 -34.05
C LEU A 775 0.15 -11.35 -33.51
N ARG A 776 1.13 -11.62 -34.37
CA ARG A 776 2.34 -12.38 -34.02
C ARG A 776 3.60 -11.63 -34.43
N ARG A 777 4.65 -11.78 -33.61
CA ARG A 777 6.02 -11.37 -33.91
C ARG A 777 6.81 -12.58 -34.46
N PRO A 778 7.44 -12.49 -35.65
CA PRO A 778 8.36 -13.52 -36.15
C PRO A 778 9.55 -13.71 -35.19
N GLU A 779 10.05 -14.94 -35.05
CA GLU A 779 11.22 -15.24 -34.20
C GLU A 779 12.51 -14.57 -34.70
N GLU A 780 12.62 -14.33 -36.01
CA GLU A 780 13.72 -13.59 -36.63
C GLU A 780 13.40 -12.08 -36.70
N ALA A 781 13.74 -11.32 -35.66
CA ALA A 781 13.80 -9.84 -35.63
C ALA A 781 12.73 -9.06 -36.46
N GLY A 782 11.52 -9.60 -36.56
CA GLY A 782 10.44 -9.05 -37.39
C GLY A 782 9.54 -8.12 -36.59
N ASP A 783 8.87 -7.21 -37.29
CA ASP A 783 7.81 -6.39 -36.67
C ASP A 783 6.53 -7.23 -36.47
N TRP A 784 5.63 -6.76 -35.60
CA TRP A 784 4.37 -7.44 -35.33
C TRP A 784 3.43 -7.35 -36.55
N GLY A 785 2.89 -8.49 -36.97
CA GLY A 785 1.97 -8.61 -38.10
C GLY A 785 0.77 -9.49 -37.80
N TRP A 786 -0.35 -9.26 -38.52
CA TRP A 786 -1.52 -10.13 -38.44
C TRP A 786 -1.19 -11.49 -39.06
N ALA A 787 -1.34 -12.55 -38.27
CA ALA A 787 -0.96 -13.89 -38.67
C ALA A 787 -2.13 -14.69 -39.23
N ARG A 788 -3.31 -14.64 -38.58
CA ARG A 788 -4.51 -15.36 -39.01
C ARG A 788 -5.78 -14.84 -38.35
N ILE A 789 -6.92 -15.13 -38.97
CA ILE A 789 -8.27 -14.99 -38.40
C ILE A 789 -8.79 -16.41 -38.10
N VAL A 790 -9.28 -16.63 -36.88
CA VAL A 790 -9.84 -17.90 -36.40
C VAL A 790 -11.35 -17.77 -36.25
N GLY A 791 -12.07 -18.67 -36.91
CA GLY A 791 -13.51 -18.80 -36.76
C GLY A 791 -13.93 -19.29 -35.39
N THR A 792 -14.93 -18.64 -34.80
CA THR A 792 -15.57 -19.11 -33.57
C THR A 792 -16.88 -19.85 -33.89
N PRO A 793 -17.30 -20.84 -33.07
CA PRO A 793 -18.52 -21.61 -33.31
C PRO A 793 -19.82 -20.79 -33.36
N THR A 794 -19.77 -19.54 -32.91
CA THR A 794 -20.91 -18.60 -32.85
C THR A 794 -20.83 -17.48 -33.87
N SER A 795 -19.74 -17.37 -34.65
CA SER A 795 -19.62 -16.30 -35.64
C SER A 795 -20.51 -16.61 -36.86
N PRO A 796 -21.32 -15.64 -37.32
CA PRO A 796 -22.16 -15.81 -38.51
C PRO A 796 -21.34 -15.87 -39.81
N CYS A 797 -20.05 -15.55 -39.77
CA CYS A 797 -19.17 -15.42 -40.92
C CYS A 797 -18.58 -16.74 -41.45
N LEU A 798 -18.73 -17.85 -40.72
CA LEU A 798 -18.16 -19.15 -41.08
C LEU A 798 -19.22 -20.26 -40.97
N THR A 799 -20.14 -20.30 -41.92
CA THR A 799 -21.20 -21.33 -42.01
C THR A 799 -20.83 -22.56 -42.83
N SER A 800 -19.60 -22.68 -43.34
CA SER A 800 -19.24 -23.80 -44.24
C SER A 800 -18.80 -25.11 -43.55
N TYR A 801 -18.53 -25.14 -42.24
CA TYR A 801 -18.01 -26.36 -41.58
C TYR A 801 -19.05 -27.20 -40.82
N TRP A 802 -20.25 -26.69 -40.55
CA TRP A 802 -21.20 -27.33 -39.62
C TRP A 802 -22.39 -28.03 -40.28
N THR A 803 -22.56 -27.91 -41.60
CA THR A 803 -23.67 -28.54 -42.35
C THR A 803 -23.36 -29.93 -42.91
N ALA A 804 -22.18 -30.51 -42.66
CA ALA A 804 -21.79 -31.81 -43.24
C ALA A 804 -21.92 -33.03 -42.31
N VAL A 805 -22.40 -32.90 -41.06
CA VAL A 805 -22.64 -34.06 -40.17
C VAL A 805 -24.08 -34.06 -39.67
N ALA A 806 -25.01 -34.10 -40.63
CA ALA A 806 -26.37 -34.56 -40.43
C ALA A 806 -26.80 -35.29 -41.71
N ALA A 807 -26.28 -36.50 -41.87
CA ALA A 807 -26.79 -37.53 -42.77
C ALA A 807 -26.59 -38.89 -42.10
#